data_AF-A0AAI9WM16-F1
#
_entry.id   AF-A0AAI9WM16-F1
#
_cell.length_a   1.000
_cell.length_b   1.000
_cell.length_c   1.000
_cell.angle_alpha   90.00
_cell.angle_beta   90.00
_cell.angle_gamma   90.00
#
_symmetry.space_group_name_H-M   'P 1'
#
loop_
_entity.id
_entity.type
_entity.pdbx_description
1 polymer ?
#
loop_
_entity_poly.entity_id
_entity_poly.type
_entity_poly.pdbx_seq_one_letter_code
_entity_poly.pdbx_strand_id
1 'polypeptide(L)'
;MKSGNKKQLTGFSVQKDGETEKWHVFLRTNRRSGYQYVVAETNHWDKEKKQARVTGRQMVGRIQPTNEITVSPRFRKRFPQFTQPELFFWEGQLLSRSEYLSANPNAQQEWDELEAQQQKDAEEAAAKAQLLASGEELEPDPLEEMRQARRYLRIGKPWAAWMTLLNCGMLDALVGIFGADDGLLLAQLAVYVFDQGPAMDRFEDWAAATGLPRLQPVSGQRISELLSRIDQSKIDAFFKTRYDAARERFFARQRAQTSSGEDAGEPQQPFLVAFDSTGISTYSTTIDQAEYGHAKQNPELKQVNLMLLCDEETGEAIFAYSYWGSINDSKAFVPILKHMISAGFDLSFVTFVTDRGFRNPFATQFLLDHHIGFVQGIPIVEDSVKKLFRQHRDLLTQNGYMNGDTGFVEMALSPSEAEAWTENLPGVKPIQRKVFIYLYYNPLTNSFAARRLAKDVEDALKVLNSGRKLDPRLAQRTANCIGEKESDKGHKVYYRKAQVMTRKTEFEGCLAIRTDRYLSAAQVFTIYSDRNNIERTFRELKVEEDARRLMATQTAFEGKLFVYELAQSIYRQVAMQARKKQAVLPGNSLNKLLAAIEPVVAVRVGNSREWRVDLLTRRQTQVYEQIGVTPPAGKHYFWC
;
A
#
# COMPACT_ATOMS: atom_id res chain seq x y z
N MET A 1 -30.15 -16.15 -11.14
CA MET A 1 -31.08 -15.22 -10.46
C MET A 1 -31.06 -15.51 -8.98
N LYS A 2 -30.71 -14.51 -8.17
CA LYS A 2 -30.53 -14.58 -6.72
C LYS A 2 -31.87 -14.87 -6.03
N SER A 3 -31.97 -15.93 -5.23
CA SER A 3 -32.84 -15.92 -4.06
C SER A 3 -31.94 -15.73 -2.84
N GLY A 4 -32.06 -14.57 -2.22
CA GLY A 4 -31.24 -14.19 -1.08
C GLY A 4 -31.51 -15.07 0.13
N ASN A 5 -30.47 -15.25 0.94
CA ASN A 5 -30.53 -15.73 2.32
C ASN A 5 -31.73 -15.13 3.06
N LYS A 6 -32.81 -15.92 3.18
CA LYS A 6 -33.83 -15.66 4.20
C LYS A 6 -33.20 -16.04 5.54
N LYS A 7 -32.66 -15.04 6.26
CA LYS A 7 -32.41 -15.18 7.70
C LYS A 7 -33.69 -15.73 8.33
N GLN A 8 -33.62 -16.91 8.95
CA GLN A 8 -34.73 -17.48 9.70
C GLN A 8 -35.16 -16.47 10.77
N LEU A 9 -36.46 -16.23 10.86
CA LEU A 9 -37.08 -15.33 11.84
C LEU A 9 -37.24 -16.07 13.16
N THR A 10 -36.34 -15.85 14.10
CA THR A 10 -36.44 -16.32 15.48
C THR A 10 -37.11 -15.25 16.37
N GLY A 11 -37.93 -15.70 17.31
CA GLY A 11 -38.85 -14.90 18.14
C GLY A 11 -39.66 -15.81 19.06
N PHE A 12 -40.70 -15.30 19.73
CA PHE A 12 -41.59 -16.10 20.60
C PHE A 12 -43.06 -15.92 20.24
N SER A 13 -43.92 -16.87 20.62
CA SER A 13 -45.36 -16.80 20.37
C SER A 13 -46.15 -16.71 21.67
N VAL A 14 -47.26 -15.99 21.67
CA VAL A 14 -48.17 -15.86 22.81
C VAL A 14 -49.60 -16.14 22.34
N GLN A 15 -50.35 -16.90 23.14
CA GLN A 15 -51.79 -17.11 22.90
C GLN A 15 -52.57 -15.93 23.49
N LYS A 16 -53.41 -15.30 22.68
CA LYS A 16 -54.26 -14.19 23.12
C LYS A 16 -55.59 -14.26 22.38
N ASP A 17 -56.70 -14.27 23.12
CA ASP A 17 -58.07 -14.28 22.58
C ASP A 17 -58.34 -15.40 21.55
N GLY A 18 -57.69 -16.56 21.70
CA GLY A 18 -57.83 -17.70 20.78
C GLY A 18 -56.93 -17.65 19.54
N GLU A 19 -56.13 -16.60 19.37
CA GLU A 19 -55.17 -16.45 18.27
C GLU A 19 -53.71 -16.48 18.75
N THR A 20 -52.81 -16.95 17.89
CA THR A 20 -51.36 -17.00 18.17
C THR A 20 -50.68 -15.72 17.68
N GLU A 21 -50.29 -14.84 18.59
CA GLU A 21 -49.47 -13.66 18.29
C GLU A 21 -47.99 -14.04 18.21
N LYS A 22 -47.33 -13.77 17.06
CA LYS A 22 -45.88 -13.95 16.90
C LYS A 22 -45.14 -12.64 17.19
N TRP A 23 -44.12 -12.72 18.04
CA TRP A 23 -43.27 -11.61 18.44
C TRP A 23 -41.84 -11.86 17.98
N HIS A 24 -41.26 -10.90 17.27
CA HIS A 24 -39.88 -10.91 16.80
C HIS A 24 -39.01 -10.05 17.70
N VAL A 25 -37.84 -10.54 18.05
CA VAL A 25 -36.95 -9.88 19.00
C VAL A 25 -35.66 -9.45 18.30
N PHE A 26 -35.24 -8.21 18.51
CA PHE A 26 -34.04 -7.67 17.88
C PHE A 26 -33.39 -6.55 18.70
N LEU A 27 -32.17 -6.21 18.31
CA LEU A 27 -31.37 -5.16 18.96
C LEU A 27 -31.67 -3.78 18.41
N ARG A 28 -31.77 -2.82 19.33
CA ARG A 28 -31.84 -1.40 19.02
C ARG A 28 -30.76 -0.66 19.80
N THR A 29 -29.82 -0.07 19.07
CA THR A 29 -28.76 0.74 19.66
C THR A 29 -29.22 2.19 19.83
N ASN A 30 -29.07 2.74 21.02
CA ASN A 30 -29.24 4.17 21.24
C ASN A 30 -28.03 4.92 20.65
N ARG A 31 -28.25 5.66 19.57
CA ARG A 31 -27.20 6.39 18.83
C ARG A 31 -26.43 7.44 19.66
N ARG A 32 -26.97 7.88 20.80
CA ARG A 32 -26.32 8.88 21.67
C ARG A 32 -25.47 8.26 22.77
N SER A 33 -25.92 7.15 23.38
CA SER A 33 -25.24 6.53 24.51
C SER A 33 -24.46 5.26 24.16
N GLY A 34 -24.67 4.70 22.96
CA GLY A 34 -24.09 3.42 22.55
C GLY A 34 -24.76 2.19 23.18
N TYR A 35 -25.68 2.37 24.13
CA TYR A 35 -26.35 1.27 24.80
C TYR A 35 -27.25 0.49 23.84
N GLN A 36 -27.17 -0.82 23.91
CA GLN A 36 -28.03 -1.74 23.18
C GLN A 36 -29.22 -2.17 24.03
N TYR A 37 -30.39 -2.16 23.40
CA TYR A 37 -31.64 -2.58 23.99
C TYR A 37 -32.25 -3.69 23.17
N VAL A 38 -32.86 -4.65 23.84
CA VAL A 38 -33.65 -5.69 23.19
C VAL A 38 -35.09 -5.20 23.08
N VAL A 39 -35.64 -5.28 21.88
CA VAL A 39 -37.01 -4.85 21.56
C VAL A 39 -37.75 -6.02 20.92
N ALA A 40 -38.98 -6.26 21.38
CA ALA A 40 -39.89 -7.23 20.81
C ALA A 40 -40.98 -6.49 20.01
N GLU A 41 -41.26 -6.95 18.79
CA GLU A 41 -42.30 -6.40 17.92
C GLU A 41 -43.19 -7.49 17.33
N THR A 42 -44.47 -7.20 17.22
CA THR A 42 -45.44 -8.01 16.48
C THR A 42 -45.97 -7.20 15.30
N ASN A 43 -46.18 -7.88 14.18
CA ASN A 43 -46.56 -7.29 12.90
C ASN A 43 -47.77 -8.04 12.34
N HIS A 44 -48.67 -7.31 11.67
CA HIS A 44 -49.66 -7.91 10.79
C HIS A 44 -49.34 -7.59 9.33
N TRP A 45 -49.76 -8.46 8.42
CA TRP A 45 -49.59 -8.24 6.98
C TRP A 45 -50.79 -7.46 6.43
N ASP A 46 -50.55 -6.23 5.97
CA ASP A 46 -51.55 -5.42 5.27
C ASP A 46 -51.65 -5.91 3.81
N LYS A 47 -52.74 -6.62 3.48
CA LYS A 47 -52.96 -7.23 2.16
C LYS A 47 -53.15 -6.19 1.05
N GLU A 48 -53.74 -5.03 1.35
CA GLU A 48 -53.97 -3.97 0.36
C GLU A 48 -52.67 -3.25 0.01
N LYS A 49 -51.86 -2.92 1.02
CA LYS A 49 -50.61 -2.18 0.82
C LYS A 49 -49.39 -3.07 0.62
N LYS A 50 -49.56 -4.39 0.61
CA LYS A 50 -48.52 -5.42 0.42
C LYS A 50 -47.27 -5.19 1.30
N GLN A 51 -47.48 -4.80 2.56
CA GLN A 51 -46.38 -4.52 3.49
C GLN A 51 -46.74 -4.94 4.92
N ALA A 52 -45.73 -5.34 5.69
CA ALA A 52 -45.89 -5.62 7.12
C ALA A 52 -46.05 -4.31 7.90
N ARG A 53 -47.00 -4.29 8.84
CA ARG A 53 -47.29 -3.14 9.71
C ARG A 53 -47.17 -3.57 11.17
N VAL A 54 -46.38 -2.82 11.93
CA VAL A 54 -46.16 -3.04 13.36
C VAL A 54 -47.47 -2.82 14.12
N THR A 55 -47.97 -3.87 14.78
CA THR A 55 -49.18 -3.85 15.61
C THR A 55 -48.86 -3.71 17.10
N GLY A 56 -47.64 -4.08 17.51
CA GLY A 56 -47.20 -3.95 18.89
C GLY A 56 -45.70 -3.88 19.00
N ARG A 57 -45.21 -3.04 19.90
CA ARG A 57 -43.78 -2.92 20.25
C ARG A 57 -43.64 -2.90 21.77
N GLN A 58 -42.72 -3.69 22.29
CA GLN A 58 -42.39 -3.73 23.70
C GLN A 58 -40.87 -3.73 23.88
N MET A 59 -40.36 -2.86 24.76
CA MET A 59 -38.95 -2.90 25.16
C MET A 59 -38.75 -4.04 26.16
N VAL A 60 -37.90 -5.01 25.80
CA VAL A 60 -37.56 -6.17 26.64
C VAL A 60 -36.62 -5.73 27.76
N GLY A 61 -35.54 -5.00 27.44
CA GLY A 61 -34.57 -4.55 28.44
C GLY A 61 -33.27 -4.04 27.83
N ARG A 62 -32.33 -3.62 28.68
CA ARG A 62 -30.97 -3.20 28.28
C ARG A 62 -30.05 -4.41 28.29
N ILE A 63 -29.13 -4.53 27.33
CA ILE A 63 -28.08 -5.54 27.35
C ILE A 63 -26.89 -5.07 28.18
N GLN A 64 -26.41 -5.96 29.03
CA GLN A 64 -25.17 -5.85 29.78
C GLN A 64 -23.99 -6.41 28.96
N PRO A 65 -22.73 -6.07 29.30
CA PRO A 65 -21.56 -6.62 28.62
C PRO A 65 -21.52 -8.16 28.60
N THR A 66 -22.12 -8.81 29.60
CA THR A 66 -22.28 -10.26 29.72
C THR A 66 -23.38 -10.85 28.83
N ASN A 67 -24.00 -10.06 27.94
CA ASN A 67 -25.18 -10.40 27.14
C ASN A 67 -26.47 -10.70 27.94
N GLU A 68 -26.42 -10.54 29.27
CA GLU A 68 -27.61 -10.57 30.12
C GLU A 68 -28.48 -9.34 29.87
N ILE A 69 -29.79 -9.54 29.84
CA ILE A 69 -30.77 -8.47 29.68
C ILE A 69 -31.22 -8.00 31.06
N THR A 70 -30.97 -6.73 31.39
CA THR A 70 -31.69 -6.05 32.46
C THR A 70 -33.15 -5.85 32.03
N VAL A 71 -34.00 -6.83 32.37
CA VAL A 71 -35.39 -6.89 31.87
C VAL A 71 -36.24 -5.76 32.44
N SER A 72 -36.97 -5.09 31.55
CA SER A 72 -37.90 -4.02 31.88
C SER A 72 -39.06 -4.52 32.75
N PRO A 73 -39.43 -3.83 33.84
CA PRO A 73 -40.59 -4.18 34.67
C PRO A 73 -41.90 -4.26 33.87
N ARG A 74 -42.04 -3.43 32.82
CA ARG A 74 -43.21 -3.44 31.94
C ARG A 74 -43.25 -4.68 31.04
N PHE A 75 -42.10 -5.22 30.64
CA PHE A 75 -42.03 -6.45 29.85
C PHE A 75 -42.41 -7.66 30.71
N ARG A 76 -41.85 -7.76 31.93
CA ARG A 76 -42.19 -8.84 32.89
C ARG A 76 -43.68 -8.90 33.22
N LYS A 77 -44.32 -7.74 33.40
CA LYS A 77 -45.77 -7.68 33.66
C LYS A 77 -46.61 -8.14 32.46
N ARG A 78 -46.15 -7.89 31.23
CA ARG A 78 -46.89 -8.19 29.99
C ARG A 78 -46.67 -9.62 29.50
N PHE A 79 -45.50 -10.20 29.76
CA PHE A 79 -45.13 -11.54 29.34
C PHE A 79 -44.63 -12.37 30.54
N PRO A 80 -45.55 -12.88 31.40
CA PRO A 80 -45.20 -13.62 32.61
C PRO A 80 -44.43 -14.92 32.36
N GLN A 81 -44.45 -15.45 31.13
CA GLN A 81 -43.67 -16.63 30.74
C GLN A 81 -42.14 -16.40 30.77
N PHE A 82 -41.69 -15.13 30.75
CA PHE A 82 -40.29 -14.75 30.92
C PHE A 82 -40.01 -14.28 32.36
N THR A 83 -40.51 -15.03 33.34
CA THR A 83 -40.34 -14.79 34.78
C THR A 83 -39.01 -15.27 35.35
N GLN A 84 -38.16 -15.88 34.52
CA GLN A 84 -36.83 -16.29 34.93
C GLN A 84 -36.02 -15.09 35.44
N PRO A 85 -35.19 -15.28 36.50
CA PRO A 85 -34.43 -14.19 37.10
C PRO A 85 -33.46 -13.55 36.10
N GLU A 86 -32.83 -14.38 35.26
CA GLU A 86 -31.83 -14.02 34.26
C GLU A 86 -32.38 -14.34 32.86
N LEU A 87 -32.23 -13.42 31.91
CA LEU A 87 -32.71 -13.56 30.54
C LEU A 87 -31.64 -13.07 29.57
N PHE A 88 -31.31 -13.87 28.56
CA PHE A 88 -30.23 -13.57 27.61
C PHE A 88 -30.77 -13.37 26.20
N PHE A 89 -30.05 -12.58 25.38
CA PHE A 89 -30.35 -12.42 23.96
C PHE A 89 -29.26 -13.07 23.11
N TRP A 90 -29.65 -13.97 22.21
CA TRP A 90 -28.76 -14.56 21.21
C TRP A 90 -29.52 -14.80 19.91
N GLU A 91 -28.96 -14.34 18.79
CA GLU A 91 -29.49 -14.57 17.43
C GLU A 91 -31.03 -14.47 17.28
N GLY A 92 -31.64 -13.44 17.87
CA GLY A 92 -33.09 -13.19 17.75
C GLY A 92 -33.97 -13.96 18.74
N GLN A 93 -33.37 -14.67 19.70
CA GLN A 93 -34.06 -15.42 20.75
C GLN A 93 -33.85 -14.82 22.13
N LEU A 94 -34.83 -15.06 23.01
CA LEU A 94 -34.72 -14.84 24.45
C LEU A 94 -34.50 -16.20 25.09
N LEU A 95 -33.35 -16.38 25.74
CA LEU A 95 -32.90 -17.67 26.25
C LEU A 95 -32.72 -17.60 27.78
N SER A 96 -32.97 -18.73 28.44
CA SER A 96 -32.46 -18.96 29.79
C SER A 96 -30.94 -19.05 29.79
N ARG A 97 -30.31 -18.96 30.97
CA ARG A 97 -28.85 -19.09 31.10
C ARG A 97 -28.30 -20.40 30.53
N SER A 98 -28.95 -21.53 30.83
CA SER A 98 -28.53 -22.84 30.33
C SER A 98 -28.69 -22.97 28.82
N GLU A 99 -29.77 -22.42 28.26
CA GLU A 99 -29.99 -22.42 26.81
C GLU A 99 -29.00 -21.49 26.09
N TYR A 100 -28.69 -20.34 26.68
CA TYR A 100 -27.69 -19.41 26.15
C TYR A 100 -26.29 -20.04 26.08
N LEU A 101 -25.85 -20.69 27.15
CA LEU A 101 -24.57 -21.41 27.18
C LEU A 101 -24.50 -22.55 26.16
N SER A 102 -25.63 -23.22 25.89
CA SER A 102 -25.69 -24.24 24.83
C SER A 102 -25.70 -23.66 23.41
N ALA A 103 -26.22 -22.45 23.23
CA ALA A 103 -26.40 -21.80 21.94
C ALA A 103 -25.21 -20.89 21.54
N ASN A 104 -24.43 -20.40 22.50
CA ASN A 104 -23.20 -19.66 22.30
C ASN A 104 -22.01 -20.43 22.90
N PRO A 105 -21.27 -21.21 22.09
CA PRO A 105 -20.14 -22.03 22.56
C PRO A 105 -19.00 -21.22 23.21
N ASN A 106 -18.89 -19.93 22.88
CA ASN A 106 -17.84 -19.06 23.39
C ASN A 106 -18.28 -18.25 24.63
N ALA A 107 -19.55 -18.35 25.04
CA ALA A 107 -20.11 -17.53 26.12
C ALA A 107 -19.33 -17.64 27.44
N GLN A 108 -18.87 -18.85 27.78
CA GLN A 108 -18.12 -19.06 29.01
C GLN A 108 -16.74 -18.40 28.96
N GLN A 109 -16.02 -18.56 27.84
CA GLN A 109 -14.71 -17.93 27.65
C GLN A 109 -14.82 -16.40 27.61
N GLU A 110 -15.82 -15.86 26.92
CA GLU A 110 -16.10 -14.42 26.88
C GLU A 110 -16.40 -13.85 28.28
N TRP A 111 -17.06 -14.61 29.14
CA TRP A 111 -17.30 -14.21 30.53
C TRP A 111 -16.05 -14.31 31.39
N ASP A 112 -15.29 -15.40 31.28
CA ASP A 112 -14.04 -15.60 32.04
C ASP A 112 -13.03 -14.48 31.70
N GLU A 113 -12.91 -14.09 30.42
CA GLU A 113 -12.07 -12.96 29.98
C GLU A 113 -12.56 -11.62 30.55
N LEU A 114 -13.88 -11.42 30.62
CA LEU A 114 -14.49 -10.19 31.10
C LEU A 114 -14.42 -10.06 32.63
N GLU A 115 -14.57 -11.17 33.36
CA GLU A 115 -14.33 -11.26 34.81
C GLU A 115 -12.85 -11.04 35.14
N ALA A 116 -11.93 -11.67 34.39
CA ALA A 116 -10.49 -11.45 34.55
C ALA A 116 -10.11 -9.98 34.31
N GLN A 117 -10.71 -9.33 33.32
CA GLN A 117 -10.51 -7.91 33.06
C GLN A 117 -11.09 -7.04 34.19
N GLN A 118 -12.30 -7.32 34.66
CA GLN A 118 -12.90 -6.57 35.78
C GLN A 118 -12.12 -6.73 37.07
N GLN A 119 -11.57 -7.92 37.31
CA GLN A 119 -10.77 -8.22 38.48
C GLN A 119 -9.42 -7.51 38.42
N LYS A 120 -8.77 -7.48 37.25
CA LYS A 120 -7.57 -6.69 37.01
C LYS A 120 -7.83 -5.19 37.17
N ASP A 121 -8.94 -4.68 36.61
CA ASP A 121 -9.35 -3.28 36.77
C ASP A 121 -9.65 -2.93 38.24
N ALA A 122 -10.24 -3.87 38.99
CA ALA A 122 -10.53 -3.72 40.41
C ALA A 122 -9.26 -3.79 41.28
N GLU A 123 -8.31 -4.67 40.95
CA GLU A 123 -7.00 -4.73 41.59
C GLU A 123 -6.17 -3.48 41.32
N GLU A 124 -6.17 -2.97 40.08
CA GLU A 124 -5.55 -1.68 39.74
C GLU A 124 -6.25 -0.51 40.44
N ALA A 125 -7.59 -0.52 40.51
CA ALA A 125 -8.34 0.50 41.23
C ALA A 125 -8.10 0.45 42.75
N ALA A 126 -7.98 -0.75 43.33
CA ALA A 126 -7.68 -0.96 44.74
C ALA A 126 -6.22 -0.60 45.07
N ALA A 127 -5.27 -0.97 44.22
CA ALA A 127 -3.86 -0.56 44.33
C ALA A 127 -3.73 0.97 44.21
N LYS A 128 -4.47 1.59 43.28
CA LYS A 128 -4.53 3.04 43.13
C LYS A 128 -5.21 3.75 44.31
N ALA A 129 -6.23 3.14 44.91
CA ALA A 129 -6.87 3.65 46.12
C ALA A 129 -5.97 3.51 47.36
N GLN A 130 -5.20 2.43 47.45
CA GLN A 130 -4.19 2.23 48.50
C GLN A 130 -3.00 3.20 48.35
N LEU A 131 -2.52 3.45 47.12
CA LEU A 131 -1.50 4.48 46.85
C LEU A 131 -2.02 5.91 47.14
N LEU A 132 -3.27 6.22 46.80
CA LEU A 132 -3.87 7.52 47.18
C LEU A 132 -3.98 7.68 48.71
N ALA A 133 -4.14 6.57 49.44
CA ALA A 133 -4.25 6.57 50.90
C ALA A 133 -2.89 6.61 51.61
N SER A 134 -1.79 6.21 50.96
CA SER A 134 -0.43 6.27 51.52
C SER A 134 0.19 7.67 51.48
N GLY A 135 -0.41 8.61 50.76
CA GLY A 135 0.09 9.98 50.64
C GLY A 135 1.35 10.12 49.79
N GLU A 136 1.81 9.04 49.14
CA GLU A 136 2.82 9.10 48.10
C GLU A 136 2.16 9.63 46.82
N GLU A 137 2.59 10.83 46.38
CA GLU A 137 2.25 11.31 45.05
C GLU A 137 2.78 10.29 44.04
N LEU A 138 1.87 9.55 43.39
CA LEU A 138 2.17 8.78 42.19
C LEU A 138 2.96 9.69 41.26
N GLU A 139 4.17 9.28 40.85
CA GLU A 139 4.87 10.01 39.80
C GLU A 139 3.90 10.19 38.64
N PRO A 140 3.64 11.44 38.25
CA PRO A 140 2.61 11.74 37.28
C PRO A 140 3.01 11.08 35.95
N ASP A 141 2.07 10.31 35.38
CA ASP A 141 2.22 9.67 34.08
C ASP A 141 2.72 10.71 33.06
N PRO A 142 3.96 10.61 32.56
CA PRO A 142 4.58 11.67 31.76
C PRO A 142 3.76 12.04 30.53
N LEU A 143 3.09 11.06 29.93
CA LEU A 143 2.18 11.30 28.81
C LEU A 143 0.94 12.09 29.24
N GLU A 144 0.38 11.75 30.41
CA GLU A 144 -0.78 12.47 30.94
C GLU A 144 -0.43 13.92 31.32
N GLU A 145 0.77 14.18 31.85
CA GLU A 145 1.26 15.55 32.07
C GLU A 145 1.33 16.34 30.77
N MET A 146 1.97 15.77 29.74
CA MET A 146 2.07 16.39 28.41
C MET A 146 0.69 16.60 27.76
N ARG A 147 -0.31 15.79 28.14
CA ARG A 147 -1.69 15.88 27.65
C ARG A 147 -2.61 16.70 28.54
N GLN A 148 -2.22 17.06 29.77
CA GLN A 148 -3.08 17.77 30.71
C GLN A 148 -3.45 19.16 30.20
N ALA A 149 -2.51 19.84 29.54
CA ALA A 149 -2.74 21.14 28.90
C ALA A 149 -3.52 21.04 27.58
N ARG A 150 -3.77 19.83 27.06
CA ARG A 150 -4.39 19.63 25.73
C ARG A 150 -5.90 19.45 25.84
N ARG A 151 -6.64 20.21 25.02
CA ARG A 151 -8.09 20.02 24.83
C ARG A 151 -8.43 18.99 23.77
N TYR A 152 -7.53 18.76 22.82
CA TYR A 152 -7.75 17.94 21.65
C TYR A 152 -6.53 17.07 21.35
N LEU A 153 -6.77 15.83 20.90
CA LEU A 153 -5.76 14.96 20.26
C LEU A 153 -6.03 14.90 18.77
N ARG A 154 -4.98 14.99 17.95
CA ARG A 154 -5.08 14.79 16.51
C ARG A 154 -5.24 13.30 16.23
N ILE A 155 -6.23 12.93 15.44
CA ILE A 155 -6.44 11.51 15.07
C ILE A 155 -6.63 11.30 13.57
N GLY A 156 -6.86 12.35 12.77
CA GLY A 156 -7.12 12.28 11.33
C GLY A 156 -6.25 11.33 10.48
N LYS A 157 -5.18 11.87 9.92
CA LYS A 157 -4.20 11.09 9.14
C LYS A 157 -3.58 9.94 9.95
N PRO A 158 -3.19 10.12 11.22
CA PRO A 158 -2.61 9.03 12.01
C PRO A 158 -3.52 7.81 12.10
N TRP A 159 -4.82 7.99 12.31
CA TRP A 159 -5.79 6.88 12.34
C TRP A 159 -5.90 6.17 11.00
N ALA A 160 -5.92 6.92 9.89
CA ALA A 160 -5.94 6.33 8.56
C ALA A 160 -4.74 5.40 8.34
N ALA A 161 -3.53 5.89 8.66
CA ALA A 161 -2.30 5.13 8.55
C ALA A 161 -2.28 3.89 9.46
N TRP A 162 -2.67 4.08 10.73
CA TRP A 162 -2.73 3.00 11.72
C TRP A 162 -3.68 1.88 11.29
N MET A 163 -4.88 2.22 10.82
CA MET A 163 -5.85 1.23 10.35
C MET A 163 -5.37 0.54 9.07
N THR A 164 -4.71 1.24 8.15
CA THR A 164 -4.09 0.61 6.98
C THR A 164 -3.03 -0.41 7.39
N LEU A 165 -2.17 -0.06 8.35
CA LEU A 165 -1.13 -0.92 8.90
C LEU A 165 -1.75 -2.18 9.54
N LEU A 166 -2.81 -2.04 10.33
CA LEU A 166 -3.56 -3.17 10.91
C LEU A 166 -4.22 -4.04 9.84
N ASN A 167 -4.96 -3.44 8.91
CA ASN A 167 -5.73 -4.16 7.90
C ASN A 167 -4.85 -5.02 6.98
N CYS A 168 -3.59 -4.62 6.76
CA CYS A 168 -2.66 -5.39 5.97
C CYS A 168 -1.85 -6.42 6.79
N GLY A 169 -1.95 -6.42 8.13
CA GLY A 169 -1.18 -7.30 9.02
C GLY A 169 0.28 -6.89 9.17
N MET A 170 0.64 -5.64 8.90
CA MET A 170 2.02 -5.15 9.04
C MET A 170 2.43 -5.09 10.51
N LEU A 171 1.50 -4.78 11.43
CA LEU A 171 1.78 -4.78 12.88
C LEU A 171 2.18 -6.17 13.35
N ASP A 172 1.44 -7.20 12.93
CA ASP A 172 1.69 -8.59 13.34
C ASP A 172 3.08 -9.05 12.87
N ALA A 173 3.47 -8.68 11.64
CA ALA A 173 4.80 -8.96 11.11
C ALA A 173 5.90 -8.22 11.89
N LEU A 174 5.69 -6.94 12.23
CA LEU A 174 6.65 -6.17 13.02
C LEU A 174 6.80 -6.75 14.43
N VAL A 175 5.69 -7.06 15.11
CA VAL A 175 5.70 -7.67 16.45
C VAL A 175 6.34 -9.05 16.42
N GLY A 176 6.07 -9.87 15.39
CA GLY A 176 6.65 -11.20 15.25
C GLY A 176 8.17 -11.20 15.10
N ILE A 177 8.75 -10.19 14.43
CA ILE A 177 10.19 -10.11 14.17
C ILE A 177 10.94 -9.32 15.23
N PHE A 178 10.39 -8.19 15.68
CA PHE A 178 11.07 -7.25 16.56
C PHE A 178 10.62 -7.37 18.03
N GLY A 179 9.59 -8.17 18.31
CA GLY A 179 8.96 -8.27 19.63
C GLY A 179 7.85 -7.23 19.83
N ALA A 180 7.05 -7.40 20.88
CA ALA A 180 5.86 -6.59 21.11
C ALA A 180 6.15 -5.08 21.19
N ASP A 181 7.14 -4.68 21.98
CA ASP A 181 7.41 -3.26 22.23
C ASP A 181 8.12 -2.58 21.04
N ASP A 182 9.22 -3.17 20.56
CA ASP A 182 9.99 -2.62 19.44
C ASP A 182 9.18 -2.67 18.13
N GLY A 183 8.40 -3.74 17.90
CA GLY A 183 7.52 -3.86 16.74
C GLY A 183 6.37 -2.85 16.77
N LEU A 184 5.78 -2.60 17.94
CA LEU A 184 4.78 -1.55 18.13
C LEU A 184 5.38 -0.16 17.88
N LEU A 185 6.57 0.12 18.42
CA LEU A 185 7.25 1.40 18.22
C LEU A 185 7.61 1.62 16.74
N LEU A 186 8.05 0.59 16.01
CA LEU A 186 8.30 0.69 14.57
C LEU A 186 7.03 1.02 13.78
N ALA A 187 5.90 0.39 14.14
CA ALA A 187 4.62 0.70 13.52
C ALA A 187 4.20 2.16 13.78
N GLN A 188 4.39 2.64 15.01
CA GLN A 188 4.09 4.03 15.38
C GLN A 188 5.04 5.03 14.70
N LEU A 189 6.32 4.70 14.55
CA LEU A 189 7.29 5.49 13.78
C LEU A 189 6.92 5.56 12.30
N ALA A 190 6.43 4.48 11.70
CA ALA A 190 5.93 4.49 10.32
C ALA A 190 4.71 5.41 10.17
N VAL A 191 3.77 5.38 11.12
CA VAL A 191 2.63 6.31 11.13
C VAL A 191 3.06 7.77 11.36
N TYR A 192 4.06 7.99 12.21
CA TYR A 192 4.65 9.30 12.41
C TYR A 192 5.25 9.85 11.10
N VAL A 193 6.06 9.05 10.41
CA VAL A 193 6.68 9.46 9.14
C VAL A 193 5.63 9.74 8.08
N PHE A 194 4.57 8.93 8.02
CA PHE A 194 3.44 9.18 7.14
C PHE A 194 2.71 10.51 7.43
N ASP A 195 2.59 10.92 8.70
CA ASP A 195 1.85 12.13 9.10
C ASP A 195 2.70 13.41 9.10
N GLN A 196 3.94 13.35 9.58
CA GLN A 196 4.81 14.51 9.82
C GLN A 196 6.04 14.57 8.91
N GLY A 197 6.41 13.46 8.25
CA GLY A 197 7.64 13.32 7.49
C GLY A 197 8.80 12.73 8.29
N PRO A 198 10.03 12.75 7.75
CA PRO A 198 11.14 11.86 8.13
C PRO A 198 11.87 12.26 9.41
N ALA A 199 11.70 13.50 9.87
CA ALA A 199 12.48 14.06 10.95
C ALA A 199 11.91 13.55 12.27
N MET A 200 12.61 12.62 12.93
CA MET A 200 12.11 11.93 14.13
C MET A 200 12.32 12.72 15.44
N ASP A 201 12.91 13.92 15.38
CA ASP A 201 13.18 14.77 16.55
C ASP A 201 11.89 15.21 17.27
N ARG A 202 10.76 15.28 16.56
CA ARG A 202 9.46 15.68 17.13
C ARG A 202 8.53 14.51 17.45
N PHE A 203 9.02 13.28 17.43
CA PHE A 203 8.19 12.10 17.71
C PHE A 203 7.54 12.20 19.10
N GLU A 204 8.31 12.60 20.12
CA GLU A 204 7.84 12.72 21.51
C GLU A 204 6.67 13.70 21.65
N ASP A 205 6.82 14.92 21.12
CA ASP A 205 5.76 15.94 21.10
C ASP A 205 4.54 15.52 20.27
N TRP A 206 4.79 14.87 19.13
CA TRP A 206 3.73 14.37 18.26
C TRP A 206 2.94 13.26 18.95
N ALA A 207 3.61 12.34 19.65
CA ALA A 207 2.99 11.24 20.37
C ALA A 207 2.06 11.76 21.47
N ALA A 208 2.50 12.78 22.21
CA ALA A 208 1.68 13.46 23.20
C ALA A 208 0.46 14.15 22.57
N ALA A 209 0.59 14.70 21.36
CA ALA A 209 -0.46 15.43 20.65
C ALA A 209 -1.45 14.53 19.86
N THR A 210 -1.18 13.23 19.76
CA THR A 210 -1.84 12.32 18.81
C THR A 210 -2.58 11.22 19.54
N GLY A 211 -3.80 10.92 19.09
CA GLY A 211 -4.62 9.83 19.61
C GLY A 211 -4.45 8.58 18.76
N LEU A 212 -3.59 7.67 19.22
CA LEU A 212 -3.46 6.31 18.69
C LEU A 212 -3.40 5.30 19.85
N PRO A 213 -3.79 4.03 19.60
CA PRO A 213 -3.71 2.99 20.62
C PRO A 213 -2.27 2.78 21.13
N ARG A 214 -2.09 2.76 22.46
CA ARG A 214 -0.81 2.47 23.14
C ARG A 214 0.38 3.34 22.67
N LEU A 215 0.09 4.56 22.22
CA LEU A 215 1.13 5.49 21.77
C LEU A 215 1.78 6.18 22.96
N GLN A 216 3.07 5.95 23.13
CA GLN A 216 3.90 6.57 24.17
C GLN A 216 4.90 7.57 23.56
N PRO A 217 5.18 8.69 24.23
CA PRO A 217 6.32 9.54 23.91
C PRO A 217 7.61 8.75 24.15
N VAL A 218 8.53 8.83 23.18
CA VAL A 218 9.81 8.14 23.26
C VAL A 218 10.90 9.13 22.85
N SER A 219 11.99 9.16 23.60
CA SER A 219 13.11 10.05 23.33
C SER A 219 13.83 9.68 22.03
N GLY A 220 14.46 10.67 21.39
CA GLY A 220 15.28 10.44 20.20
C GLY A 220 16.44 9.45 20.45
N GLN A 221 16.95 9.36 21.68
CA GLN A 221 17.96 8.38 22.04
C GLN A 221 17.42 6.95 21.92
N ARG A 222 16.25 6.67 22.50
CA ARG A 222 15.64 5.34 22.45
C ARG A 222 15.27 4.94 21.02
N ILE A 223 14.80 5.89 20.21
CA ILE A 223 14.59 5.69 18.77
C ILE A 223 15.93 5.30 18.10
N SER A 224 17.00 6.05 18.34
CA SER A 224 18.32 5.76 17.76
C SER A 224 18.86 4.38 18.14
N GLU A 225 18.69 3.97 19.41
CA GLU A 225 19.05 2.65 19.90
C GLU A 225 18.26 1.53 19.19
N LEU A 226 16.96 1.73 19.00
CA LEU A 226 16.14 0.80 18.21
C LEU A 226 16.63 0.69 16.78
N LEU A 227 16.78 1.82 16.08
CA LEU A 227 17.21 1.82 14.67
C LEU A 227 18.60 1.18 14.50
N SER A 228 19.49 1.33 15.48
CA SER A 228 20.83 0.75 15.43
C SER A 228 20.89 -0.78 15.56
N ARG A 229 19.80 -1.39 16.03
CA ARG A 229 19.67 -2.84 16.17
C ARG A 229 19.01 -3.48 14.94
N ILE A 230 18.60 -2.70 13.94
CA ILE A 230 17.99 -3.20 12.72
C ILE A 230 19.09 -3.45 11.70
N ASP A 231 19.15 -4.69 11.22
CA ASP A 231 20.09 -5.16 10.21
C ASP A 231 19.32 -5.75 9.02
N GLN A 232 20.04 -6.03 7.92
CA GLN A 232 19.47 -6.66 6.74
C GLN A 232 18.76 -7.99 7.03
N SER A 233 19.22 -8.79 8.01
CA SER A 233 18.57 -10.07 8.33
C SER A 233 17.16 -9.88 8.91
N LYS A 234 16.95 -8.87 9.74
CA LYS A 234 15.62 -8.53 10.27
C LYS A 234 14.73 -7.91 9.20
N ILE A 235 15.31 -7.08 8.33
CA ILE A 235 14.61 -6.51 7.18
C ILE A 235 14.12 -7.63 6.25
N ASP A 236 15.00 -8.59 5.91
CA ASP A 236 14.66 -9.76 5.11
C ASP A 236 13.57 -10.60 5.76
N ALA A 237 13.67 -10.90 7.06
CA ALA A 237 12.66 -11.68 7.77
C ALA A 237 11.28 -11.00 7.79
N PHE A 238 11.25 -9.69 7.99
CA PHE A 238 10.03 -8.90 7.89
C PHE A 238 9.45 -8.98 6.47
N PHE A 239 10.24 -8.65 5.44
CA PHE A 239 9.76 -8.64 4.07
C PHE A 239 9.40 -10.02 3.54
N LYS A 240 10.08 -11.07 3.99
CA LYS A 240 9.70 -12.46 3.70
C LYS A 240 8.29 -12.75 4.22
N THR A 241 7.99 -12.35 5.45
CA THR A 241 6.64 -12.50 6.02
C THR A 241 5.60 -11.75 5.19
N ARG A 242 5.93 -10.52 4.73
CA ARG A 242 5.04 -9.73 3.86
C ARG A 242 4.86 -10.36 2.47
N TYR A 243 5.95 -10.85 1.89
CA TYR A 243 5.99 -11.53 0.60
C TYR A 243 5.16 -12.82 0.60
N ASP A 244 5.34 -13.67 1.61
CA ASP A 244 4.59 -14.92 1.76
C ASP A 244 3.08 -14.62 1.92
N ALA A 245 2.72 -13.61 2.72
CA ALA A 245 1.34 -13.17 2.86
C ALA A 245 0.76 -12.62 1.54
N ALA A 246 1.54 -11.86 0.77
CA ALA A 246 1.13 -11.36 -0.54
C ALA A 246 0.87 -12.51 -1.53
N ARG A 247 1.78 -13.49 -1.59
CA ARG A 247 1.63 -14.69 -2.41
C ARG A 247 0.43 -15.52 -2.02
N GLU A 248 0.23 -15.79 -0.73
CA GLU A 248 -0.93 -16.55 -0.28
C GLU A 248 -2.25 -15.85 -0.63
N ARG A 249 -2.33 -14.52 -0.45
CA ARG A 249 -3.50 -13.75 -0.87
C ARG A 249 -3.74 -13.85 -2.37
N PHE A 250 -2.68 -13.81 -3.18
CA PHE A 250 -2.76 -13.98 -4.62
C PHE A 250 -3.27 -15.38 -5.01
N PHE A 251 -2.68 -16.45 -4.47
CA PHE A 251 -3.12 -17.82 -4.76
C PHE A 251 -4.53 -18.10 -4.24
N ALA A 252 -4.91 -17.56 -3.08
CA ALA A 252 -6.28 -17.67 -2.57
C ALA A 252 -7.31 -17.02 -3.51
N ARG A 253 -6.98 -15.86 -4.11
CA ARG A 253 -7.84 -15.23 -5.12
C ARG A 253 -7.96 -16.07 -6.38
N GLN A 254 -6.85 -16.62 -6.87
CA GLN A 254 -6.85 -17.50 -8.05
C GLN A 254 -7.71 -18.74 -7.84
N ARG A 255 -7.56 -19.42 -6.68
CA ARG A 255 -8.40 -20.57 -6.29
C ARG A 255 -9.89 -20.23 -6.20
N ALA A 256 -10.23 -19.03 -5.73
CA ALA A 256 -11.63 -18.58 -5.66
C ALA A 256 -12.24 -18.25 -7.03
N GLN A 257 -11.42 -17.99 -8.04
CA GLN A 257 -11.85 -17.66 -9.40
C GLN A 257 -11.93 -18.88 -10.32
N THR A 258 -11.30 -20.01 -9.97
CA THR A 258 -11.38 -21.27 -10.72
C THR A 258 -12.71 -21.96 -10.41
N SER A 259 -13.48 -22.32 -11.45
CA SER A 259 -14.79 -22.96 -11.29
C SER A 259 -14.63 -24.35 -10.66
N SER A 260 -15.55 -24.72 -9.75
CA SER A 260 -15.62 -26.06 -9.15
C SER A 260 -15.87 -27.13 -10.21
N GLY A 261 -14.81 -27.75 -10.73
CA GLY A 261 -14.88 -28.81 -11.75
C GLY A 261 -13.69 -28.90 -12.71
N GLU A 262 -12.84 -27.87 -12.80
CA GLU A 262 -11.54 -27.98 -13.47
C GLU A 262 -10.48 -28.39 -12.43
N ASP A 263 -9.58 -29.31 -12.78
CA ASP A 263 -8.43 -29.65 -11.93
C ASP A 263 -7.76 -28.35 -11.48
N ALA A 264 -7.30 -28.30 -10.22
CA ALA A 264 -6.52 -27.20 -9.68
C ALA A 264 -5.16 -27.11 -10.40
N GLY A 265 -5.18 -26.70 -11.66
CA GLY A 265 -4.02 -26.45 -12.48
C GLY A 265 -3.24 -25.24 -11.99
N GLU A 266 -2.07 -25.02 -12.58
CA GLU A 266 -1.28 -23.82 -12.33
C GLU A 266 -2.13 -22.56 -12.54
N PRO A 267 -1.97 -21.52 -11.70
CA PRO A 267 -2.80 -20.32 -11.82
C PRO A 267 -2.71 -19.70 -13.22
N GLN A 268 -3.82 -19.12 -13.69
CA GLN A 268 -3.89 -18.62 -15.07
C GLN A 268 -3.00 -17.39 -15.31
N GLN A 269 -2.69 -16.62 -14.26
CA GLN A 269 -1.81 -15.46 -14.31
C GLN A 269 -0.70 -15.63 -13.27
N PRO A 270 0.53 -15.12 -13.52
CA PRO A 270 1.62 -15.16 -12.55
C PRO A 270 1.46 -14.11 -11.44
N PHE A 271 2.19 -14.26 -10.34
CA PHE A 271 2.31 -13.21 -9.33
C PHE A 271 3.25 -12.11 -9.86
N LEU A 272 2.68 -10.96 -10.22
CA LEU A 272 3.41 -9.84 -10.82
C LEU A 272 4.10 -8.99 -9.75
N VAL A 273 5.42 -8.91 -9.86
CA VAL A 273 6.26 -8.14 -8.94
C VAL A 273 7.08 -7.15 -9.73
N ALA A 274 6.82 -5.87 -9.52
CA ALA A 274 7.63 -4.83 -10.14
C ALA A 274 8.94 -4.66 -9.36
N PHE A 275 10.03 -4.44 -10.10
CA PHE A 275 11.40 -4.34 -9.61
C PHE A 275 11.98 -3.00 -10.06
N ASP A 276 12.34 -2.14 -9.12
CA ASP A 276 12.88 -0.82 -9.44
C ASP A 276 13.81 -0.34 -8.33
N SER A 277 14.77 0.52 -8.69
CA SER A 277 15.78 1.03 -7.76
C SER A 277 15.75 2.54 -7.67
N THR A 278 16.34 3.05 -6.58
CA THR A 278 16.50 4.48 -6.44
C THR A 278 17.75 4.85 -5.66
N GLY A 279 18.48 5.86 -6.16
CA GLY A 279 19.57 6.49 -5.42
C GLY A 279 19.04 7.52 -4.42
N ILE A 280 19.46 7.41 -3.16
CA ILE A 280 19.14 8.29 -2.04
C ILE A 280 20.43 9.04 -1.66
N SER A 281 20.47 10.36 -1.93
CA SER A 281 21.65 11.17 -1.61
C SER A 281 21.81 11.35 -0.09
N THR A 282 23.04 11.51 0.37
CA THR A 282 23.36 11.73 1.78
C THR A 282 24.55 12.68 1.96
N TYR A 283 24.51 13.45 3.05
CA TYR A 283 25.67 14.23 3.54
C TYR A 283 26.54 13.43 4.51
N SER A 284 26.10 12.23 4.90
CA SER A 284 26.81 11.41 5.85
C SER A 284 28.17 11.02 5.30
N THR A 285 29.21 11.31 6.06
CA THR A 285 30.58 10.85 5.80
C THR A 285 30.86 9.49 6.42
N THR A 286 29.91 8.96 7.21
CA THR A 286 30.09 7.71 7.96
C THR A 286 29.49 6.50 7.26
N ILE A 287 28.50 6.69 6.37
CA ILE A 287 27.83 5.55 5.71
C ILE A 287 28.79 4.92 4.68
N ASP A 288 29.15 3.66 4.91
CA ASP A 288 30.16 2.94 4.11
C ASP A 288 29.70 2.71 2.67
N GLN A 289 28.40 2.45 2.47
CA GLN A 289 27.79 2.25 1.15
C GLN A 289 27.59 3.56 0.37
N ALA A 290 27.82 4.72 1.00
CA ALA A 290 27.60 6.02 0.37
C ALA A 290 28.75 6.36 -0.59
N GLU A 291 28.45 6.30 -1.88
CA GLU A 291 29.41 6.54 -2.97
C GLU A 291 28.83 7.45 -4.05
N TYR A 292 29.72 8.06 -4.85
CA TYR A 292 29.29 8.83 -6.01
C TYR A 292 28.75 7.89 -7.08
N GLY A 293 27.50 8.11 -7.48
CA GLY A 293 26.84 7.38 -8.55
C GLY A 293 26.24 8.30 -9.60
N HIS A 294 25.40 7.76 -10.48
CA HIS A 294 24.72 8.52 -11.54
C HIS A 294 23.44 9.21 -11.05
N ALA A 295 23.56 10.03 -10.01
CA ALA A 295 22.44 10.77 -9.45
C ALA A 295 21.93 11.84 -10.44
N LYS A 296 20.63 11.78 -10.80
CA LYS A 296 19.99 12.83 -11.63
C LYS A 296 19.82 14.16 -10.87
N GLN A 297 19.80 14.10 -9.55
CA GLN A 297 19.64 15.23 -8.63
C GLN A 297 20.81 15.20 -7.65
N ASN A 298 21.38 16.36 -7.32
CA ASN A 298 22.54 16.52 -6.43
C ASN A 298 23.75 15.63 -6.82
N PRO A 299 24.25 15.69 -8.08
CA PRO A 299 25.40 14.88 -8.51
C PRO A 299 26.68 15.15 -7.71
N GLU A 300 26.72 16.25 -6.96
CA GLU A 300 27.80 16.60 -6.03
C GLU A 300 27.77 15.82 -4.70
N LEU A 301 26.73 15.05 -4.42
CA LEU A 301 26.59 14.26 -3.20
C LEU A 301 26.79 12.76 -3.45
N LYS A 302 27.30 12.06 -2.43
CA LYS A 302 27.27 10.60 -2.37
C LYS A 302 25.83 10.12 -2.21
N GLN A 303 25.56 8.90 -2.64
CA GLN A 303 24.26 8.25 -2.50
C GLN A 303 24.39 6.81 -2.02
N VAL A 304 23.33 6.29 -1.43
CA VAL A 304 23.07 4.85 -1.25
C VAL A 304 21.98 4.46 -2.23
N ASN A 305 22.10 3.30 -2.87
CA ASN A 305 21.02 2.80 -3.72
C ASN A 305 20.10 1.90 -2.90
N LEU A 306 18.80 2.01 -3.14
CA LEU A 306 17.76 1.20 -2.53
C LEU A 306 16.98 0.47 -3.62
N MET A 307 16.92 -0.85 -3.54
CA MET A 307 16.05 -1.68 -4.34
C MET A 307 14.72 -1.89 -3.63
N LEU A 308 13.60 -1.73 -4.34
CA LEU A 308 12.29 -2.14 -3.85
C LEU A 308 11.61 -3.07 -4.84
N LEU A 309 10.95 -4.09 -4.30
CA LEU A 309 10.02 -4.93 -5.04
C LEU A 309 8.62 -4.67 -4.49
N CYS A 310 7.68 -4.43 -5.39
CA CYS A 310 6.28 -4.26 -5.02
C CYS A 310 5.39 -5.26 -5.74
N ASP A 311 4.38 -5.77 -5.03
CA ASP A 311 3.23 -6.44 -5.64
C ASP A 311 2.49 -5.43 -6.53
N GLU A 312 2.38 -5.70 -7.83
CA GLU A 312 1.73 -4.77 -8.77
C GLU A 312 0.22 -4.61 -8.51
N GLU A 313 -0.43 -5.61 -7.93
CA GLU A 313 -1.88 -5.58 -7.67
C GLU A 313 -2.20 -4.70 -6.46
N THR A 314 -1.45 -4.83 -5.37
CA THR A 314 -1.72 -4.13 -4.11
C THR A 314 -0.87 -2.88 -3.92
N GLY A 315 0.25 -2.77 -4.64
CA GLY A 315 1.25 -1.72 -4.47
C GLY A 315 2.09 -1.84 -3.20
N GLU A 316 1.94 -2.93 -2.43
CA GLU A 316 2.69 -3.19 -1.20
C GLU A 316 4.16 -3.49 -1.53
N ALA A 317 5.09 -2.89 -0.77
CA ALA A 317 6.49 -3.28 -0.80
C ALA A 317 6.67 -4.64 -0.10
N ILE A 318 7.25 -5.60 -0.83
CA ILE A 318 7.40 -6.99 -0.39
C ILE A 318 8.86 -7.43 -0.29
N PHE A 319 9.80 -6.57 -0.67
CA PHE A 319 11.23 -6.74 -0.43
C PHE A 319 11.95 -5.40 -0.58
N ALA A 320 12.99 -5.20 0.23
CA ALA A 320 13.87 -4.04 0.17
C ALA A 320 15.33 -4.44 0.42
N TYR A 321 16.24 -3.79 -0.29
CA TYR A 321 17.67 -4.05 -0.17
C TYR A 321 18.50 -2.82 -0.50
N SER A 322 19.34 -2.38 0.43
CA SER A 322 20.25 -1.26 0.22
C SER A 322 21.64 -1.72 -0.25
N TYR A 323 22.28 -0.94 -1.12
CA TYR A 323 23.59 -1.26 -1.69
C TYR A 323 24.38 -0.01 -2.11
N TRP A 324 25.67 -0.20 -2.39
CA TRP A 324 26.62 0.87 -2.74
C TRP A 324 26.12 1.77 -3.87
N GLY A 325 26.24 3.08 -3.66
CA GLY A 325 25.74 4.11 -4.57
C GLY A 325 26.34 4.11 -5.98
N SER A 326 27.55 3.56 -6.14
CA SER A 326 28.25 3.50 -7.43
C SER A 326 27.84 2.30 -8.29
N ILE A 327 27.19 1.30 -7.71
CA ILE A 327 26.77 0.09 -8.43
C ILE A 327 25.56 0.40 -9.29
N ASN A 328 25.63 0.04 -10.57
CA ASN A 328 24.50 0.18 -11.48
C ASN A 328 23.49 -0.98 -11.34
N ASP A 329 22.25 -0.72 -11.72
CA ASP A 329 21.12 -1.65 -11.54
C ASP A 329 21.33 -2.99 -12.25
N SER A 330 21.84 -2.94 -13.48
CA SER A 330 22.20 -4.11 -14.30
C SER A 330 23.18 -5.07 -13.58
N LYS A 331 24.13 -4.54 -12.79
CA LYS A 331 25.09 -5.34 -12.00
C LYS A 331 24.51 -5.80 -10.67
N ALA A 332 23.63 -5.02 -10.05
CA ALA A 332 23.02 -5.36 -8.76
C ALA A 332 21.95 -6.46 -8.87
N PHE A 333 21.28 -6.56 -10.04
CA PHE A 333 20.10 -7.38 -10.21
C PHE A 333 20.26 -8.87 -9.83
N VAL A 334 21.19 -9.59 -10.48
CA VAL A 334 21.41 -11.02 -10.19
C VAL A 334 21.91 -11.27 -8.76
N PRO A 335 22.87 -10.51 -8.21
CA PRO A 335 23.25 -10.62 -6.80
C PRO A 335 22.06 -10.49 -5.83
N ILE A 336 21.15 -9.53 -6.07
CA ILE A 336 19.96 -9.34 -5.22
C ILE A 336 19.01 -10.53 -5.34
N LEU A 337 18.79 -11.07 -6.55
CA LEU A 337 17.98 -12.29 -6.72
C LEU A 337 18.57 -13.49 -5.97
N LYS A 338 19.90 -13.65 -5.99
CA LYS A 338 20.58 -14.69 -5.22
C LYS A 338 20.43 -14.48 -3.71
N HIS A 339 20.51 -13.23 -3.26
CA HIS A 339 20.24 -12.86 -1.86
C HIS A 339 18.82 -13.27 -1.45
N MET A 340 17.80 -12.91 -2.24
CA MET A 340 16.41 -13.31 -2.00
C MET A 340 16.26 -14.83 -1.86
N ILE A 341 16.84 -15.61 -2.79
CA ILE A 341 16.81 -17.08 -2.71
C ILE A 341 17.46 -17.56 -1.40
N SER A 342 18.62 -17.01 -1.03
CA SER A 342 19.32 -17.40 0.20
C SER A 342 18.57 -17.00 1.48
N ALA A 343 17.81 -15.90 1.44
CA ALA A 343 16.93 -15.45 2.51
C ALA A 343 15.59 -16.22 2.55
N GLY A 344 15.41 -17.22 1.68
CA GLY A 344 14.26 -18.13 1.68
C GLY A 344 13.03 -17.61 0.95
N PHE A 345 13.15 -16.58 0.12
CA PHE A 345 12.06 -16.13 -0.74
C PHE A 345 11.84 -17.16 -1.85
N ASP A 346 10.64 -17.72 -1.90
CA ASP A 346 10.26 -18.65 -2.96
C ASP A 346 9.83 -17.87 -4.20
N LEU A 347 10.70 -17.88 -5.22
CA LEU A 347 10.52 -17.16 -6.48
C LEU A 347 9.74 -17.97 -7.53
N SER A 348 9.22 -19.14 -7.17
CA SER A 348 8.37 -19.92 -8.07
C SER A 348 7.09 -19.16 -8.38
N PHE A 349 6.67 -19.25 -9.65
CA PHE A 349 5.43 -18.64 -10.14
C PHE A 349 5.38 -17.10 -10.03
N VAL A 350 6.54 -16.47 -9.88
CA VAL A 350 6.72 -15.01 -9.91
C VAL A 350 7.05 -14.56 -11.32
N THR A 351 6.53 -13.40 -11.71
CA THR A 351 6.97 -12.67 -12.90
C THR A 351 7.51 -11.30 -12.49
N PHE A 352 8.79 -11.06 -12.73
CA PHE A 352 9.41 -9.77 -12.46
C PHE A 352 9.20 -8.78 -13.61
N VAL A 353 8.71 -7.59 -13.28
CA VAL A 353 8.54 -6.50 -14.23
C VAL A 353 9.65 -5.48 -14.01
N THR A 354 10.59 -5.40 -14.94
CA THR A 354 11.81 -4.58 -14.79
C THR A 354 11.91 -3.50 -15.85
N ASP A 355 12.58 -2.39 -15.52
CA ASP A 355 12.91 -1.36 -16.49
C ASP A 355 14.07 -1.76 -17.43
N ARG A 356 14.41 -0.85 -18.35
CA ARG A 356 15.50 -1.03 -19.33
C ARG A 356 16.90 -0.96 -18.72
N GLY A 357 17.05 -0.40 -17.52
CA GLY A 357 18.30 -0.30 -16.77
C GLY A 357 18.76 -1.63 -16.17
N PHE A 358 17.82 -2.55 -15.90
CA PHE A 358 18.12 -3.91 -15.43
C PHE A 358 18.57 -4.88 -16.53
N ARG A 359 18.55 -4.46 -17.79
CA ARG A 359 18.86 -5.33 -18.93
C ARG A 359 20.30 -5.83 -18.85
N ASN A 360 20.45 -7.15 -18.82
CA ASN A 360 21.70 -7.89 -18.93
C ASN A 360 21.40 -9.30 -19.45
N PRO A 361 22.04 -9.79 -20.54
CA PRO A 361 21.83 -11.17 -21.01
C PRO A 361 22.07 -12.23 -19.92
N PHE A 362 23.03 -12.02 -19.02
CA PHE A 362 23.27 -12.92 -17.88
C PHE A 362 22.09 -12.93 -16.90
N ALA A 363 21.39 -11.81 -16.74
CA ALA A 363 20.21 -11.75 -15.89
C ALA A 363 19.02 -12.46 -16.52
N THR A 364 18.77 -12.25 -17.82
CA THR A 364 17.72 -12.98 -18.55
C THR A 364 17.98 -14.49 -18.50
N GLN A 365 19.23 -14.92 -18.70
CA GLN A 365 19.62 -16.32 -18.55
C GLN A 365 19.38 -16.84 -17.12
N PHE A 366 19.76 -16.07 -16.10
CA PHE A 366 19.53 -16.45 -14.70
C PHE A 366 18.05 -16.66 -14.38
N LEU A 367 17.18 -15.76 -14.86
CA LEU A 367 15.73 -15.87 -14.68
C LEU A 367 15.18 -17.14 -15.33
N LEU A 368 15.60 -17.44 -16.56
CA LEU A 368 15.24 -18.68 -17.26
C LEU A 368 15.72 -19.92 -16.49
N ASP A 369 16.99 -19.97 -16.09
CA ASP A 369 17.58 -21.10 -15.38
C ASP A 369 16.93 -21.38 -14.01
N HIS A 370 16.19 -20.42 -13.44
CA HIS A 370 15.47 -20.56 -12.18
C HIS A 370 13.94 -20.61 -12.36
N HIS A 371 13.44 -20.73 -13.60
CA HIS A 371 12.01 -20.69 -13.92
C HIS A 371 11.26 -19.46 -13.39
N ILE A 372 11.95 -18.31 -13.35
CA ILE A 372 11.38 -17.04 -12.93
C ILE A 372 10.87 -16.32 -14.18
N GLY A 373 9.58 -15.97 -14.19
CA GLY A 373 8.97 -15.24 -15.30
C GLY A 373 9.44 -13.79 -15.35
N PHE A 374 9.31 -13.14 -16.51
CA PHE A 374 9.73 -11.76 -16.65
C PHE A 374 8.98 -10.95 -17.72
N VAL A 375 8.89 -9.65 -17.47
CA VAL A 375 8.50 -8.61 -18.42
C VAL A 375 9.57 -7.51 -18.34
N GLN A 376 10.52 -7.52 -19.27
CA GLN A 376 11.71 -6.68 -19.21
C GLN A 376 11.72 -5.63 -20.31
N GLY A 377 11.86 -4.37 -19.93
CA GLY A 377 12.13 -3.29 -20.88
C GLY A 377 13.50 -3.46 -21.53
N ILE A 378 13.62 -3.15 -22.82
CA ILE A 378 14.86 -3.31 -23.56
C ILE A 378 15.37 -1.95 -24.05
N PRO A 379 16.65 -1.60 -23.84
CA PRO A 379 17.21 -0.40 -24.44
C PRO A 379 17.32 -0.58 -25.97
N ILE A 380 16.92 0.44 -26.73
CA ILE A 380 17.02 0.47 -28.21
C ILE A 380 18.46 0.77 -28.66
N VAL A 381 19.42 0.07 -28.06
CA VAL A 381 20.85 0.11 -28.41
C VAL A 381 21.27 -1.18 -29.09
N GLU A 382 20.57 -2.29 -28.83
CA GLU A 382 20.81 -3.61 -29.42
C GLU A 382 20.54 -3.61 -30.93
N ASP A 383 21.50 -4.07 -31.73
CA ASP A 383 21.36 -4.09 -33.18
C ASP A 383 20.30 -5.10 -33.66
N SER A 384 20.08 -6.19 -32.92
CA SER A 384 18.98 -7.12 -33.16
C SER A 384 17.62 -6.42 -33.02
N VAL A 385 17.41 -5.67 -31.95
CA VAL A 385 16.17 -4.92 -31.70
C VAL A 385 15.98 -3.80 -32.72
N LYS A 386 17.05 -3.05 -33.06
CA LYS A 386 17.00 -2.04 -34.12
C LYS A 386 16.64 -2.64 -35.48
N LYS A 387 17.17 -3.82 -35.80
CA LYS A 387 16.82 -4.56 -37.03
C LYS A 387 15.35 -4.92 -37.05
N LEU A 388 14.78 -5.37 -35.94
CA LEU A 388 13.34 -5.66 -35.82
C LEU A 388 12.49 -4.42 -36.07
N PHE A 389 12.82 -3.28 -35.47
CA PHE A 389 12.12 -2.01 -35.74
C PHE A 389 12.19 -1.59 -37.21
N ARG A 390 13.34 -1.77 -37.86
CA ARG A 390 13.51 -1.45 -39.29
C ARG A 390 12.71 -2.40 -40.18
N GLN A 391 12.72 -3.70 -39.86
CA GLN A 391 11.98 -4.73 -40.59
C GLN A 391 10.47 -4.48 -40.52
N HIS A 392 9.95 -4.10 -39.36
CA HIS A 392 8.52 -3.90 -39.12
C HIS A 392 8.08 -2.42 -39.22
N ARG A 393 8.94 -1.55 -39.76
CA ARG A 393 8.73 -0.08 -39.80
C ARG A 393 7.44 0.31 -40.50
N ASP A 394 7.13 -0.33 -41.62
CA ASP A 394 5.97 0.02 -42.43
C ASP A 394 4.65 -0.23 -41.69
N LEU A 395 4.59 -1.27 -40.86
CA LEU A 395 3.44 -1.56 -40.00
C LEU A 395 3.43 -0.64 -38.77
N LEU A 396 4.57 -0.47 -38.11
CA LEU A 396 4.67 0.36 -36.90
C LEU A 396 4.34 1.84 -37.14
N THR A 397 4.49 2.33 -38.38
CA THR A 397 4.20 3.72 -38.74
C THR A 397 2.78 3.94 -39.30
N GLN A 398 1.98 2.88 -39.41
CA GLN A 398 0.59 2.98 -39.83
C GLN A 398 -0.30 3.38 -38.65
N ASN A 399 -0.77 4.62 -38.66
CA ASN A 399 -1.65 5.17 -37.61
C ASN A 399 -2.95 4.38 -37.41
N GLY A 400 -3.39 3.58 -38.40
CA GLY A 400 -4.58 2.72 -38.26
C GLY A 400 -4.44 1.62 -37.21
N TYR A 401 -3.21 1.25 -36.83
CA TYR A 401 -2.94 0.27 -35.76
C TYR A 401 -2.63 0.93 -34.41
N MET A 402 -2.82 2.24 -34.29
CA MET A 402 -2.59 2.95 -33.04
C MET A 402 -3.68 2.61 -32.03
N ASN A 403 -3.28 2.26 -30.82
CA ASN A 403 -4.16 2.21 -29.67
C ASN A 403 -4.46 3.65 -29.19
N GLY A 404 -5.72 4.04 -29.23
CA GLY A 404 -6.16 5.40 -28.88
C GLY A 404 -5.95 5.78 -27.41
N ASP A 405 -5.93 4.80 -26.51
CA ASP A 405 -5.75 5.05 -25.07
C ASP A 405 -4.27 5.26 -24.72
N THR A 406 -3.37 4.54 -25.38
CA THR A 406 -1.93 4.58 -25.09
C THR A 406 -1.17 5.53 -26.01
N GLY A 407 -1.69 5.80 -27.21
CA GLY A 407 -1.02 6.56 -28.26
C GLY A 407 0.14 5.80 -28.94
N PHE A 408 0.27 4.50 -28.67
CA PHE A 408 1.27 3.63 -29.30
C PHE A 408 0.63 2.80 -30.41
N VAL A 409 1.39 2.55 -31.47
CA VAL A 409 1.19 1.37 -32.31
C VAL A 409 1.85 0.21 -31.59
N GLU A 410 1.08 -0.85 -31.35
CA GLU A 410 1.46 -1.98 -30.48
C GLU A 410 1.58 -3.25 -31.32
N MET A 411 2.72 -3.94 -31.23
CA MET A 411 2.98 -5.13 -32.03
C MET A 411 3.61 -6.25 -31.19
N ALA A 412 2.97 -7.41 -31.20
CA ALA A 412 3.56 -8.66 -30.75
C ALA A 412 4.23 -9.34 -31.96
N LEU A 413 5.51 -9.67 -31.86
CA LEU A 413 6.15 -10.47 -32.92
C LEU A 413 5.61 -11.90 -32.92
N SER A 414 5.59 -12.53 -34.09
CA SER A 414 5.15 -13.92 -34.22
C SER A 414 6.00 -14.84 -33.33
N PRO A 415 5.43 -15.92 -32.74
CA PRO A 415 6.20 -16.95 -32.03
C PRO A 415 7.32 -17.61 -32.87
N SER A 416 7.32 -17.43 -34.19
CA SER A 416 8.39 -17.85 -35.10
C SER A 416 9.59 -16.88 -35.14
N GLU A 417 9.38 -15.62 -34.77
CA GLU A 417 10.41 -14.57 -34.66
C GLU A 417 10.94 -14.40 -33.23
N ALA A 418 10.47 -15.24 -32.30
CA ALA A 418 10.92 -15.25 -30.91
C ALA A 418 12.42 -15.60 -30.82
N GLU A 419 13.11 -15.03 -29.84
CA GLU A 419 14.50 -15.38 -29.55
C GLU A 419 14.56 -16.81 -29.00
N ALA A 420 15.48 -17.62 -29.54
CA ALA A 420 15.77 -18.95 -29.03
C ALA A 420 16.80 -18.84 -27.89
N TRP A 421 16.38 -19.24 -26.70
CA TRP A 421 17.20 -19.32 -25.50
C TRP A 421 17.27 -20.76 -25.02
N THR A 422 18.26 -21.06 -24.19
CA THR A 422 18.43 -22.40 -23.60
C THR A 422 18.35 -22.27 -22.09
N GLU A 423 17.46 -23.03 -21.46
CA GLU A 423 17.33 -23.14 -20.02
C GLU A 423 18.19 -24.30 -19.51
N ASN A 424 19.04 -24.01 -18.52
CA ASN A 424 20.03 -24.92 -17.97
C ASN A 424 19.70 -25.28 -16.52
N LEU A 425 18.89 -26.32 -16.33
CA LEU A 425 18.54 -26.79 -14.99
C LEU A 425 19.57 -27.80 -14.47
N PRO A 426 19.92 -27.76 -13.17
CA PRO A 426 20.80 -28.75 -12.56
C PRO A 426 20.26 -30.18 -12.76
N GLY A 427 21.06 -31.05 -13.39
CA GLY A 427 20.72 -32.47 -13.58
C GLY A 427 19.71 -32.77 -14.71
N VAL A 428 19.26 -31.77 -15.47
CA VAL A 428 18.36 -31.96 -16.62
C VAL A 428 19.06 -31.57 -17.92
N LYS A 429 18.67 -32.20 -19.03
CA LYS A 429 19.16 -31.79 -20.35
C LYS A 429 18.68 -30.36 -20.67
N PRO A 430 19.50 -29.53 -21.34
CA PRO A 430 19.10 -28.17 -21.68
C PRO A 430 17.80 -28.12 -22.48
N ILE A 431 16.89 -27.23 -22.07
CA ILE A 431 15.55 -27.09 -22.67
C ILE A 431 15.53 -25.82 -23.53
N GLN A 432 15.02 -25.92 -24.77
CA GLN A 432 14.84 -24.74 -25.61
C GLN A 432 13.66 -23.91 -25.10
N ARG A 433 13.90 -22.61 -24.88
CA ARG A 433 12.91 -21.62 -24.47
C ARG A 433 12.79 -20.54 -25.53
N LYS A 434 11.56 -20.05 -25.70
CA LYS A 434 11.28 -18.90 -26.55
C LYS A 434 11.12 -17.68 -25.67
N VAL A 435 11.83 -16.62 -26.02
CA VAL A 435 11.64 -15.29 -25.43
C VAL A 435 10.97 -14.41 -26.48
N PHE A 436 9.81 -13.87 -26.13
CA PHE A 436 8.97 -13.11 -27.04
C PHE A 436 9.32 -11.63 -26.98
N ILE A 437 9.26 -10.96 -28.12
CA ILE A 437 9.56 -9.52 -28.24
C ILE A 437 8.32 -8.79 -28.70
N TYR A 438 8.10 -7.64 -28.06
CA TYR A 438 7.03 -6.71 -28.36
C TYR A 438 7.64 -5.38 -28.77
N LEU A 439 7.11 -4.79 -29.85
CA LEU A 439 7.55 -3.51 -30.40
C LEU A 439 6.42 -2.50 -30.26
N TYR A 440 6.77 -1.32 -29.78
CA TYR A 440 5.85 -0.20 -29.59
C TYR A 440 6.43 1.04 -30.24
N TYR A 441 5.58 1.81 -30.92
CA TYR A 441 5.98 3.08 -31.53
C TYR A 441 4.97 4.19 -31.24
N ASN A 442 5.45 5.29 -30.68
CA ASN A 442 4.67 6.51 -30.46
C ASN A 442 5.06 7.59 -31.49
N PRO A 443 4.23 7.85 -32.51
CA PRO A 443 4.54 8.83 -33.54
C PRO A 443 4.58 10.27 -33.02
N LEU A 444 3.85 10.59 -31.95
CA LEU A 444 3.88 11.92 -31.35
C LEU A 444 5.23 12.16 -30.65
N THR A 445 5.70 11.22 -29.84
CA THR A 445 7.02 11.30 -29.20
C THR A 445 8.13 11.46 -30.24
N ASN A 446 8.09 10.66 -31.32
CA ASN A 446 9.03 10.79 -32.43
C ASN A 446 8.99 12.19 -33.05
N SER A 447 7.79 12.66 -33.41
CA SER A 447 7.58 13.97 -34.04
C SER A 447 8.04 15.13 -33.15
N PHE A 448 7.78 15.07 -31.83
CA PHE A 448 8.26 16.07 -30.87
C PHE A 448 9.78 16.09 -30.77
N ALA A 449 10.42 14.93 -30.69
CA ALA A 449 11.88 14.82 -30.66
C ALA A 449 12.52 15.36 -31.96
N ALA A 450 11.97 14.99 -33.12
CA ALA A 450 12.42 15.46 -34.41
C ALA A 450 12.27 16.98 -34.57
N ARG A 451 11.12 17.54 -34.16
CA ARG A 451 10.87 18.99 -34.16
C ARG A 451 11.84 19.72 -33.23
N ARG A 452 12.08 19.20 -32.02
CA ARG A 452 13.02 19.79 -31.06
C ARG A 452 14.44 19.82 -31.63
N LEU A 453 14.92 18.71 -32.20
CA LEU A 453 16.24 18.66 -32.81
C LEU A 453 16.35 19.60 -34.01
N ALA A 454 15.31 19.67 -34.86
CA ALA A 454 15.29 20.59 -35.99
C ALA A 454 15.38 22.04 -35.54
N LYS A 455 14.66 22.41 -34.48
CA LYS A 455 14.70 23.75 -33.89
C LYS A 455 16.07 24.07 -33.29
N ASP A 456 16.64 23.15 -32.50
CA ASP A 456 17.98 23.32 -31.93
C ASP A 456 19.05 23.49 -33.04
N VAL A 457 18.98 22.70 -34.13
CA VAL A 457 19.88 22.84 -35.28
C VAL A 457 19.68 24.19 -35.99
N GLU A 458 18.44 24.64 -36.16
CA GLU A 458 18.15 25.95 -36.78
C GLU A 458 18.74 27.10 -35.96
N ASP A 459 18.56 27.08 -34.64
CA ASP A 459 19.10 28.09 -33.74
C ASP A 459 20.64 28.06 -33.72
N ALA A 460 21.23 26.86 -33.74
CA ALA A 460 22.67 26.69 -33.83
C ALA A 460 23.25 27.25 -35.15
N LEU A 461 22.57 27.02 -36.28
CA LEU A 461 22.97 27.56 -37.58
C LEU A 461 22.89 29.10 -37.60
N LYS A 462 21.87 29.70 -36.98
CA LYS A 462 21.77 31.18 -36.86
C LYS A 462 22.94 31.76 -36.07
N VAL A 463 23.34 31.10 -34.98
CA VAL A 463 24.49 31.52 -34.16
C VAL A 463 25.80 31.41 -34.96
N LEU A 464 26.07 30.23 -35.52
CA LEU A 464 27.31 29.95 -36.24
C LEU A 464 27.48 30.82 -37.50
N ASN A 465 26.42 30.98 -38.31
CA ASN A 465 26.48 31.83 -39.50
C ASN A 465 26.51 33.34 -39.17
N SER A 466 26.19 33.73 -37.93
CA SER A 466 26.44 35.11 -37.44
C SER A 466 27.86 35.33 -36.90
N GLY A 467 28.76 34.35 -37.05
CA GLY A 467 30.14 34.42 -36.54
C GLY A 467 30.26 34.30 -35.02
N ARG A 468 29.16 33.97 -34.31
CA ARG A 468 29.14 33.80 -32.86
C ARG A 468 29.47 32.37 -32.46
N LYS A 469 30.06 32.22 -31.27
CA LYS A 469 30.31 30.90 -30.68
C LYS A 469 29.02 30.28 -30.17
N LEU A 470 28.90 28.97 -30.35
CA LEU A 470 27.80 28.16 -29.82
C LEU A 470 27.86 28.06 -28.31
N ASP A 471 26.69 28.13 -27.67
CA ASP A 471 26.52 27.71 -26.29
C ASP A 471 26.87 26.21 -26.16
N PRO A 472 27.61 25.78 -25.10
CA PRO A 472 28.02 24.39 -24.93
C PRO A 472 26.86 23.38 -24.89
N ARG A 473 25.71 23.72 -24.27
CA ARG A 473 24.56 22.82 -24.21
C ARG A 473 23.90 22.67 -25.58
N LEU A 474 23.80 23.77 -26.34
CA LEU A 474 23.30 23.71 -27.71
C LEU A 474 24.25 22.94 -28.64
N ALA A 475 25.57 23.10 -28.48
CA ALA A 475 26.57 22.32 -29.21
C ALA A 475 26.43 20.81 -28.93
N GLN A 476 26.23 20.41 -27.67
CA GLN A 476 26.01 19.01 -27.30
C GLN A 476 24.74 18.45 -27.96
N ARG A 477 23.61 19.17 -27.89
CA ARG A 477 22.33 18.73 -28.47
C ARG A 477 22.39 18.60 -30.00
N THR A 478 23.16 19.46 -30.66
CA THR A 478 23.31 19.51 -32.12
C THR A 478 24.55 18.79 -32.64
N ALA A 479 25.30 18.09 -31.78
CA ALA A 479 26.55 17.43 -32.12
C ALA A 479 26.43 16.57 -33.38
N ASN A 480 27.35 16.70 -34.34
CA ASN A 480 27.36 15.98 -35.63
C ASN A 480 26.21 16.30 -36.60
N CYS A 481 25.21 17.11 -36.22
CA CYS A 481 24.10 17.49 -37.11
C CYS A 481 24.42 18.67 -38.03
N ILE A 482 25.57 19.33 -37.82
CA ILE A 482 26.00 20.51 -38.58
C ILE A 482 27.25 20.15 -39.38
N GLY A 483 27.27 20.55 -40.65
CA GLY A 483 28.43 20.54 -41.52
C GLY A 483 28.98 21.94 -41.72
N GLU A 484 30.25 22.01 -42.09
CA GLU A 484 30.97 23.24 -42.40
C GLU A 484 31.48 23.13 -43.83
N LYS A 485 31.42 24.24 -44.57
CA LYS A 485 32.07 24.41 -45.88
C LYS A 485 32.58 25.83 -46.01
N GLU A 486 33.59 26.05 -46.85
CA GLU A 486 33.98 27.40 -47.23
C GLU A 486 33.07 27.91 -48.36
N SER A 487 32.69 29.18 -48.28
CA SER A 487 32.07 29.92 -49.36
C SER A 487 33.13 30.32 -50.40
N ASP A 488 32.71 30.56 -51.63
CA ASP A 488 33.52 31.14 -52.72
C ASP A 488 34.26 32.45 -52.33
N LYS A 489 33.82 33.11 -51.24
CA LYS A 489 34.45 34.31 -50.67
C LYS A 489 35.40 34.02 -49.48
N GLY A 490 35.73 32.76 -49.21
CA GLY A 490 36.63 32.34 -48.12
C GLY A 490 36.02 32.35 -46.71
N HIS A 491 34.70 32.57 -46.57
CA HIS A 491 34.02 32.55 -45.28
C HIS A 491 33.44 31.16 -44.94
N LYS A 492 33.51 30.75 -43.67
CA LYS A 492 32.88 29.52 -43.18
C LYS A 492 31.36 29.63 -43.23
N VAL A 493 30.72 28.68 -43.91
CA VAL A 493 29.26 28.52 -43.98
C VAL A 493 28.87 27.20 -43.36
N TYR A 494 27.89 27.26 -42.46
CA TYR A 494 27.39 26.10 -41.75
C TYR A 494 26.05 25.66 -42.33
N TYR A 495 25.86 24.34 -42.48
CA TYR A 495 24.66 23.74 -43.06
C TYR A 495 24.18 22.53 -42.25
N ARG A 496 22.88 22.19 -42.39
CA ARG A 496 22.27 21.03 -41.71
C ARG A 496 22.62 19.71 -42.41
N LYS A 497 22.96 18.69 -41.64
CA LYS A 497 23.14 17.30 -42.10
C LYS A 497 21.85 16.49 -41.90
N ALA A 498 20.91 16.60 -42.84
CA ALA A 498 19.58 16.01 -42.73
C ALA A 498 19.60 14.50 -42.43
N GLN A 499 20.45 13.72 -43.11
CA GLN A 499 20.55 12.27 -42.87
C GLN A 499 21.01 11.91 -41.45
N VAL A 500 21.91 12.72 -40.85
CA VAL A 500 22.35 12.52 -39.46
C VAL A 500 21.20 12.79 -38.50
N MET A 501 20.41 13.83 -38.77
CA MET A 501 19.22 14.15 -37.97
C MET A 501 18.20 13.00 -38.05
N THR A 502 17.92 12.48 -39.25
CA THR A 502 17.03 11.33 -39.43
C THR A 502 17.51 10.10 -38.66
N ARG A 503 18.81 9.78 -38.70
CA ARG A 503 19.38 8.67 -37.93
C ARG A 503 19.28 8.88 -36.42
N LYS A 504 19.49 10.11 -35.95
CA LYS A 504 19.36 10.45 -34.52
C LYS A 504 17.93 10.30 -34.01
N THR A 505 16.93 10.54 -34.84
CA THR A 505 15.51 10.48 -34.47
C THR A 505 14.84 9.17 -34.88
N GLU A 506 15.57 8.24 -35.49
CA GLU A 506 15.02 7.01 -36.07
C GLU A 506 14.24 6.18 -35.05
N PHE A 507 14.77 6.08 -33.82
CA PHE A 507 14.21 5.26 -32.74
C PHE A 507 13.53 6.10 -31.64
N GLU A 508 13.32 7.40 -31.87
CA GLU A 508 12.57 8.23 -30.94
C GLU A 508 11.11 7.75 -30.91
N GLY A 509 10.54 7.61 -29.71
CA GLY A 509 9.21 7.03 -29.54
C GLY A 509 9.15 5.51 -29.66
N CYS A 510 10.26 4.80 -29.89
CA CYS A 510 10.30 3.34 -29.86
C CYS A 510 10.46 2.79 -28.43
N LEU A 511 9.71 1.73 -28.12
CA LEU A 511 9.83 0.94 -26.90
C LEU A 511 9.80 -0.54 -27.28
N ALA A 512 10.69 -1.35 -26.69
CA ALA A 512 10.69 -2.79 -26.86
C ALA A 512 10.66 -3.50 -25.49
N ILE A 513 9.95 -4.61 -25.44
CA ILE A 513 9.76 -5.42 -24.22
C ILE A 513 10.02 -6.90 -24.55
N ARG A 514 10.73 -7.59 -23.66
CA ARG A 514 10.97 -9.04 -23.69
C ARG A 514 10.12 -9.74 -22.63
N THR A 515 9.56 -10.90 -22.95
CA THR A 515 8.81 -11.72 -22.00
C THR A 515 9.12 -13.21 -22.16
N ASP A 516 9.00 -13.98 -21.08
CA ASP A 516 9.07 -15.46 -21.13
C ASP A 516 7.75 -16.10 -21.60
N ARG A 517 6.63 -15.36 -21.52
CA ARG A 517 5.30 -15.81 -21.90
C ARG A 517 4.74 -15.03 -23.08
N TYR A 518 4.04 -15.73 -23.97
CA TYR A 518 3.37 -15.10 -25.10
C TYR A 518 1.99 -14.57 -24.68
N LEU A 519 1.88 -13.25 -24.62
CA LEU A 519 0.67 -12.49 -24.31
C LEU A 519 0.31 -11.55 -25.47
N SER A 520 -0.84 -10.88 -25.41
CA SER A 520 -1.14 -9.80 -26.36
C SER A 520 -0.29 -8.56 -26.09
N ALA A 521 -0.01 -7.75 -27.12
CA ALA A 521 0.78 -6.54 -26.99
C ALA A 521 0.18 -5.53 -25.99
N ALA A 522 -1.16 -5.41 -25.96
CA ALA A 522 -1.87 -4.55 -25.01
C ALA A 522 -1.72 -5.02 -23.55
N GLN A 523 -1.76 -6.34 -23.30
CA GLN A 523 -1.54 -6.89 -21.95
C GLN A 523 -0.12 -6.63 -21.48
N VAL A 524 0.89 -6.91 -22.31
CA VAL A 524 2.30 -6.66 -21.97
C VAL A 524 2.55 -5.18 -21.70
N PHE A 525 1.97 -4.30 -22.52
CA PHE A 525 2.08 -2.86 -22.32
C PHE A 525 1.43 -2.42 -21.00
N THR A 526 0.27 -2.98 -20.66
CA THR A 526 -0.43 -2.69 -19.41
C THR A 526 0.42 -3.09 -18.21
N ILE A 527 0.89 -4.35 -18.15
CA ILE A 527 1.76 -4.86 -17.09
C ILE A 527 3.01 -3.97 -16.96
N TYR A 528 3.71 -3.74 -18.07
CA TYR A 528 4.93 -2.93 -18.07
C TYR A 528 4.69 -1.47 -17.68
N SER A 529 3.53 -0.90 -18.02
CA SER A 529 3.17 0.47 -17.66
C SER A 529 2.74 0.60 -16.21
N ASP A 530 2.07 -0.40 -15.64
CA ASP A 530 1.70 -0.44 -14.23
C ASP A 530 2.93 -0.55 -13.31
N ARG A 531 4.08 -1.06 -13.78
CA ARG A 531 5.37 -0.93 -13.08
C ARG A 531 5.71 0.52 -12.71
N ASN A 532 5.28 1.52 -13.50
CA ASN A 532 5.49 2.94 -13.15
C ASN A 532 4.79 3.36 -11.85
N ASN A 533 3.91 2.51 -11.31
CA ASN A 533 3.43 2.66 -9.95
C ASN A 533 4.64 2.67 -8.99
N ILE A 534 5.69 1.85 -9.15
CA ILE A 534 6.87 1.93 -8.27
C ILE A 534 7.64 3.25 -8.44
N GLU A 535 7.77 3.79 -9.65
CA GLU A 535 8.43 5.09 -9.83
C GLU A 535 7.70 6.20 -9.07
N ARG A 536 6.36 6.13 -8.99
CA ARG A 536 5.57 7.02 -8.12
C ARG A 536 5.90 6.80 -6.65
N THR A 537 6.10 5.54 -6.22
CA THR A 537 6.53 5.19 -4.85
C THR A 537 7.83 5.90 -4.49
N PHE A 538 8.85 5.79 -5.34
CA PHE A 538 10.13 6.45 -5.10
C PHE A 538 10.05 7.96 -5.16
N ARG A 539 9.20 8.50 -6.03
CA ARG A 539 8.99 9.94 -6.10
C ARG A 539 8.34 10.47 -4.83
N GLU A 540 7.35 9.75 -4.29
CA GLU A 540 6.70 10.08 -3.02
C GLU A 540 7.72 10.01 -1.87
N LEU A 541 8.48 8.93 -1.75
CA LEU A 541 9.58 8.80 -0.78
C LEU A 541 10.57 9.98 -0.86
N LYS A 542 10.98 10.38 -2.07
CA LYS A 542 11.91 11.51 -2.25
C LYS A 542 11.28 12.89 -2.06
N VAL A 543 10.00 13.08 -2.39
CA VAL A 543 9.38 14.42 -2.41
C VAL A 543 8.66 14.73 -1.11
N GLU A 544 7.91 13.77 -0.58
CA GLU A 544 7.00 13.94 0.56
C GLU A 544 7.68 13.62 1.88
N GLU A 545 8.60 12.67 1.92
CA GLU A 545 9.30 12.28 3.15
C GLU A 545 10.67 12.96 3.30
N ASP A 546 10.95 14.07 2.59
CA ASP A 546 12.27 14.77 2.56
C ASP A 546 13.51 13.83 2.55
N ALA A 547 13.34 12.58 2.09
CA ALA A 547 14.38 11.57 2.01
C ALA A 547 15.31 11.84 0.82
N ARG A 548 15.25 13.06 0.24
CA ARG A 548 16.27 13.57 -0.70
C ARG A 548 17.65 13.53 -0.07
N ARG A 549 17.70 13.58 1.27
CA ARG A 549 18.90 13.67 2.09
C ARG A 549 18.75 12.75 3.29
N LEU A 550 19.27 11.52 3.18
CA LEU A 550 19.31 10.59 4.31
C LEU A 550 20.25 11.14 5.40
N MET A 551 19.67 11.70 6.46
CA MET A 551 20.40 12.21 7.63
C MET A 551 20.52 11.10 8.66
N ALA A 552 21.52 10.23 8.51
CA ALA A 552 21.81 9.12 9.41
C ALA A 552 23.31 8.81 9.43
N THR A 553 23.75 8.14 10.49
CA THR A 553 25.08 7.54 10.61
C THR A 553 25.06 6.09 10.13
N GLN A 554 26.23 5.50 9.88
CA GLN A 554 26.37 4.07 9.55
C GLN A 554 25.62 3.16 10.52
N THR A 555 25.56 3.52 11.80
CA THR A 555 24.93 2.70 12.82
C THR A 555 23.41 2.60 12.70
N ALA A 556 22.73 3.62 12.17
CA ALA A 556 21.26 3.68 12.20
C ALA A 556 20.61 3.86 10.83
N PHE A 557 21.39 3.95 9.74
CA PHE A 557 20.83 4.26 8.43
C PHE A 557 19.93 3.15 7.89
N GLU A 558 20.25 1.87 8.10
CA GLU A 558 19.42 0.74 7.68
C GLU A 558 18.07 0.76 8.41
N GLY A 559 18.07 0.90 9.74
CA GLY A 559 16.84 1.05 10.51
C GLY A 559 16.01 2.27 10.09
N LYS A 560 16.67 3.38 9.78
CA LYS A 560 15.97 4.59 9.32
C LYS A 560 15.34 4.40 7.93
N LEU A 561 16.05 3.78 6.99
CA LEU A 561 15.51 3.41 5.69
C LEU A 561 14.33 2.45 5.84
N PHE A 562 14.45 1.46 6.72
CA PHE A 562 13.37 0.53 7.00
C PHE A 562 12.09 1.23 7.47
N VAL A 563 12.19 2.22 8.38
CA VAL A 563 11.00 3.01 8.77
C VAL A 563 10.37 3.77 7.60
N TYR A 564 11.19 4.31 6.69
CA TYR A 564 10.68 4.97 5.47
C TYR A 564 9.98 3.97 4.54
N GLU A 565 10.52 2.76 4.41
CA GLU A 565 9.88 1.70 3.62
C GLU A 565 8.52 1.29 4.19
N LEU A 566 8.40 1.22 5.52
CA LEU A 566 7.12 0.97 6.21
C LEU A 566 6.12 2.10 5.95
N ALA A 567 6.52 3.37 6.16
CA ALA A 567 5.67 4.54 5.95
C ALA A 567 5.20 4.64 4.50
N GLN A 568 6.10 4.39 3.56
CA GLN A 568 5.78 4.38 2.15
C GLN A 568 4.83 3.23 1.80
N SER A 569 5.01 2.03 2.37
CA SER A 569 4.08 0.92 2.17
C SER A 569 2.66 1.28 2.63
N ILE A 570 2.51 2.01 3.75
CA ILE A 570 1.22 2.55 4.20
C ILE A 570 0.65 3.53 3.15
N TYR A 571 1.44 4.50 2.71
CA TYR A 571 1.02 5.49 1.71
C TYR A 571 0.51 4.84 0.43
N ARG A 572 1.22 3.83 -0.05
CA ARG A 572 0.88 3.09 -1.26
C ARG A 572 -0.41 2.33 -1.13
N GLN A 573 -0.62 1.65 -0.02
CA GLN A 573 -1.86 0.95 0.21
C GLN A 573 -3.05 1.92 0.27
N VAL A 574 -2.91 3.07 0.91
CA VAL A 574 -3.92 4.15 0.89
C VAL A 574 -4.20 4.62 -0.55
N ALA A 575 -3.15 4.88 -1.35
CA ALA A 575 -3.27 5.32 -2.73
C ALA A 575 -3.98 4.28 -3.63
N MET A 576 -3.61 3.00 -3.47
CA MET A 576 -4.18 1.90 -4.24
C MET A 576 -5.64 1.63 -3.86
N GLN A 577 -5.99 1.73 -2.58
CA GLN A 577 -7.39 1.68 -2.15
C GLN A 577 -8.21 2.84 -2.73
N ALA A 578 -7.66 4.06 -2.70
CA ALA A 578 -8.29 5.22 -3.34
C ALA A 578 -8.52 4.99 -4.84
N ARG A 579 -7.53 4.46 -5.56
CA ARG A 579 -7.66 4.10 -6.99
C ARG A 579 -8.72 3.01 -7.20
N LYS A 580 -8.68 1.93 -6.42
CA LYS A 580 -9.64 0.80 -6.49
C LYS A 580 -11.08 1.25 -6.27
N LYS A 581 -11.28 2.22 -5.38
CA LYS A 581 -12.58 2.84 -5.11
C LYS A 581 -12.91 4.01 -6.04
N GLN A 582 -12.09 4.25 -7.06
CA GLN A 582 -12.27 5.32 -8.05
C GLN A 582 -12.44 6.70 -7.38
N ALA A 583 -11.69 6.93 -6.31
CA ALA A 583 -11.73 8.20 -5.59
C ALA A 583 -11.21 9.34 -6.48
N VAL A 584 -11.95 10.44 -6.52
CA VAL A 584 -11.53 11.66 -7.22
C VAL A 584 -10.51 12.38 -6.35
N LEU A 585 -9.24 12.38 -6.78
CA LEU A 585 -8.16 13.05 -6.07
C LEU A 585 -8.19 14.56 -6.36
N PRO A 586 -8.39 15.44 -5.35
CA PRO A 586 -8.39 16.88 -5.55
C PRO A 586 -7.04 17.34 -6.11
N GLY A 587 -7.05 17.93 -7.32
CA GLY A 587 -5.82 18.35 -8.00
C GLY A 587 -4.83 17.22 -8.26
N ASN A 588 -5.32 15.98 -8.45
CA ASN A 588 -4.52 14.77 -8.66
C ASN A 588 -3.52 14.47 -7.53
N SER A 589 -3.84 14.85 -6.28
CA SER A 589 -2.98 14.67 -5.12
C SER A 589 -3.69 13.89 -4.02
N LEU A 590 -3.09 12.78 -3.57
CA LEU A 590 -3.56 12.04 -2.41
C LEU A 590 -3.44 12.87 -1.12
N ASN A 591 -2.38 13.67 -0.99
CA ASN A 591 -2.20 14.56 0.17
C ASN A 591 -3.31 15.59 0.29
N LYS A 592 -3.81 16.13 -0.84
CA LYS A 592 -4.99 17.02 -0.81
C LYS A 592 -6.27 16.28 -0.42
N LEU A 593 -6.39 14.99 -0.73
CA LEU A 593 -7.50 14.17 -0.24
C LEU A 593 -7.38 13.97 1.29
N LEU A 594 -6.19 13.57 1.77
CA LEU A 594 -5.90 13.33 3.19
C LEU A 594 -5.98 14.62 4.04
N ALA A 595 -5.70 15.79 3.47
CA ALA A 595 -5.87 17.08 4.14
C ALA A 595 -7.31 17.31 4.64
N ALA A 596 -8.31 16.68 4.01
CA ALA A 596 -9.70 16.80 4.45
C ALA A 596 -9.97 16.08 5.79
N ILE A 597 -9.15 15.10 6.18
CA ILE A 597 -9.26 14.39 7.45
C ILE A 597 -8.27 14.89 8.51
N GLU A 598 -7.32 15.77 8.17
CA GLU A 598 -6.41 16.39 9.16
C GLU A 598 -7.13 17.07 10.35
N PRO A 599 -8.27 17.79 10.17
CA PRO A 599 -8.96 18.45 11.27
C PRO A 599 -9.69 17.49 12.22
N VAL A 600 -9.67 16.17 11.96
CA VAL A 600 -10.35 15.19 12.82
C VAL A 600 -9.58 15.03 14.12
N VAL A 601 -10.28 15.26 15.23
CA VAL A 601 -9.72 15.25 16.59
C VAL A 601 -10.54 14.38 17.55
N ALA A 602 -9.92 14.01 18.65
CA ALA A 602 -10.62 13.55 19.85
C ALA A 602 -10.56 14.64 20.93
N VAL A 603 -11.67 14.84 21.65
CA VAL A 603 -11.83 15.84 22.70
C VAL A 603 -11.79 15.17 24.08
N ARG A 604 -11.12 15.79 25.04
CA ARG A 604 -11.11 15.30 26.44
C ARG A 604 -12.49 15.44 27.07
N VAL A 605 -12.94 14.41 27.79
CA VAL A 605 -14.22 14.42 28.50
C VAL A 605 -14.03 14.94 29.92
N GLY A 606 -14.30 16.23 30.14
CA GLY A 606 -14.14 16.87 31.45
C GLY A 606 -12.71 16.74 31.98
N ASN A 607 -12.56 16.38 33.25
CA ASN A 607 -11.26 16.13 33.90
C ASN A 607 -10.84 14.64 33.86
N SER A 608 -11.54 13.81 33.09
CA SER A 608 -11.17 12.40 32.95
C SER A 608 -9.98 12.24 32.00
N ARG A 609 -9.36 11.05 32.03
CA ARG A 609 -8.39 10.60 31.02
C ARG A 609 -9.08 10.05 29.75
N GLU A 610 -10.41 10.15 29.65
CA GLU A 610 -11.20 9.64 28.53
C GLU A 610 -11.19 10.66 27.37
N TRP A 611 -10.93 10.16 26.16
CA TRP A 611 -10.99 10.94 24.92
C TRP A 611 -12.15 10.44 24.05
N ARG A 612 -12.91 11.38 23.47
CA ARG A 612 -14.00 11.06 22.55
C ARG A 612 -13.75 11.65 21.19
N VAL A 613 -13.91 10.84 20.16
CA VAL A 613 -13.83 11.31 18.78
C VAL A 613 -14.92 12.36 18.55
N ASP A 614 -14.53 13.52 18.02
CA ASP A 614 -15.48 14.57 17.67
C ASP A 614 -16.35 14.15 16.47
N LEU A 615 -17.46 14.85 16.26
CA LEU A 615 -18.38 14.54 15.15
C LEU A 615 -17.68 14.69 13.80
N LEU A 616 -17.71 13.62 13.01
CA LEU A 616 -17.17 13.64 11.66
C LEU A 616 -18.16 14.31 10.70
N THR A 617 -17.63 15.19 9.86
CA THR A 617 -18.37 15.72 8.71
C THR A 617 -18.56 14.63 7.66
N ARG A 618 -19.59 14.78 6.81
CA ARG A 618 -19.82 13.87 5.67
C ARG A 618 -18.58 13.73 4.78
N ARG A 619 -17.86 14.84 4.55
CA ARG A 619 -16.64 14.86 3.73
C ARG A 619 -15.54 14.00 4.37
N GLN A 620 -15.34 14.08 5.68
CA GLN A 620 -14.34 13.28 6.39
C GLN A 620 -14.67 11.79 6.34
N THR A 621 -15.92 11.41 6.63
CA THR A 621 -16.37 10.01 6.51
C THR A 621 -16.16 9.46 5.11
N GLN A 622 -16.52 10.24 4.09
CA GLN A 622 -16.35 9.85 2.69
C GLN A 622 -14.87 9.63 2.34
N VAL A 623 -13.95 10.42 2.86
CA VAL A 623 -12.51 10.24 2.62
C VAL A 623 -12.01 8.94 3.22
N TYR A 624 -12.36 8.61 4.47
CA TYR A 624 -12.02 7.32 5.09
C TYR A 624 -12.56 6.14 4.27
N GLU A 625 -13.81 6.24 3.82
CA GLU A 625 -14.41 5.23 2.93
C GLU A 625 -13.64 5.11 1.61
N GLN A 626 -13.27 6.22 0.97
CA GLN A 626 -12.52 6.25 -0.28
C GLN A 626 -11.14 5.60 -0.17
N ILE A 627 -10.47 5.75 0.97
CA ILE A 627 -9.17 5.11 1.22
C ILE A 627 -9.29 3.71 1.85
N GLY A 628 -10.50 3.18 2.01
CA GLY A 628 -10.72 1.81 2.47
C GLY A 628 -10.52 1.61 3.98
N VAL A 629 -10.64 2.66 4.77
CA VAL A 629 -10.45 2.63 6.24
C VAL A 629 -11.76 2.90 6.97
N THR A 630 -11.99 2.21 8.09
CA THR A 630 -13.09 2.50 9.00
C THR A 630 -12.81 3.82 9.73
N PRO A 631 -13.71 4.83 9.65
CA PRO A 631 -13.50 6.10 10.34
C PRO A 631 -13.45 5.93 11.87
N PRO A 632 -12.72 6.78 12.59
CA PRO A 632 -12.69 6.73 14.05
C PRO A 632 -14.08 7.08 14.60
N ALA A 633 -14.58 6.32 15.58
CA ALA A 633 -15.90 6.53 16.17
C ALA A 633 -15.96 6.11 17.64
N GLY A 634 -16.78 6.82 18.43
CA GLY A 634 -17.07 6.43 19.82
C GLY A 634 -16.03 6.90 20.83
N LYS A 635 -16.02 6.23 21.99
CA LYS A 635 -15.03 6.44 23.04
C LYS A 635 -13.76 5.67 22.65
N HIS A 636 -12.64 6.37 22.65
CA HIS A 636 -11.35 5.74 22.47
C HIS A 636 -10.54 6.01 23.71
N TYR A 637 -9.93 4.97 24.21
CA TYR A 637 -8.98 5.15 25.27
C TYR A 637 -7.59 5.04 24.64
N PHE A 638 -6.99 6.20 24.43
CA PHE A 638 -5.60 6.33 23.99
C PHE A 638 -4.67 6.21 25.21
N TRP A 639 -4.86 5.15 26.00
CA TRP A 639 -4.11 4.84 27.23
C TRP A 639 -2.69 4.36 26.94
N CYS A 640 -1.89 4.38 28.01
CA CYS A 640 -0.60 3.74 28.13
C CYS A 640 -0.72 2.23 28.14
#